data_AF-A0A924CU16-F1
#
_entry.id   AF-A0A924CU16-F1
#
_cell.length_a   1.000
_cell.length_b   1.000
_cell.length_c   1.000
_cell.angle_alpha   90.00
_cell.angle_beta   90.00
_cell.angle_gamma   90.00
#
_symmetry.space_group_name_H-M   'P 1'
#
loop_
_entity.id
_entity.type
_entity.pdbx_description
1 polymer ?
#
loop_
_entity_poly.entity_id
_entity_poly.type
_entity_poly.pdbx_seq_one_letter_code
_entity_poly.pdbx_strand_id
1 'polypeptide(L)'
;MLVKLRFPLGTITVLLASVLVLPGELAFAGITQLTTASDRSLPAGMPTTNTVSDAAASDLDPSGSDSTELRLHGEPASTSATITLSGTLYVTADESPAYASVSAGRVDGTTVDGTTVVLSKRPSSVARYAVQTAGGPLVTISGTVPEGTQSGGTFTGTVAVPTAVTAALPSNAAAEVARAVGKVALAQRAPISAEIFAAALEMELPLPISEATVAPRPITAVRTAPQKTGTPTVPERATARATNSAAPHNLVIVAVQPTDTTPSDYSDAMITAATNPAAAFWQTTSRGLISSFGENSVIRDLVSVNPCAVNPFVRWDEAVKFLGYADLNAFLVGGGHHLIVVLPAGCVDKTSAGVGTVGSALGDGGFLEFISGAGADKQTLIHELGHNFSLGHSNVDFCPVAAPSASCTEHEYADIYDAMGMGFAGFDGPLALNSRAQVALGFITVPVARRFALASNESQRSFSVTLNTVKSGADPITFEAIDPETGAVLYGEYRAEEPNAFYSRGYFVNFGTDRLRYLPGVRLLRGTGGNGSSAFSRPGADAGVNLVAAAVGQTAGNGTGSVSTVVSAGSTDSTVIVQVTLTRASVQPVAASDVYRFWSSAFSAHFYTNSIAERDAVIERFPTVWAYEGAKYKAFGSEVPGSIPLYRFWSARLRGHFYTASAAEKDLVVSRWPETWTYEKVAYWVYPLDTTVTNTNEVSRFWSDRFRHHFYTSDVQEREAVKSRFSTVWSFEGARFRVPV
;
A
#
# COMPACT_ATOMS: atom_id res chain seq x y z
N MET A 1 48.50 18.78 8.78
CA MET A 1 49.35 18.29 7.67
C MET A 1 48.80 18.86 6.37
N LEU A 2 49.57 19.68 5.64
CA LEU A 2 49.12 20.33 4.40
C LEU A 2 49.28 19.37 3.22
N VAL A 3 48.18 19.02 2.54
CA VAL A 3 48.21 18.23 1.30
C VAL A 3 47.93 19.18 0.13
N LYS A 4 48.86 19.28 -0.83
CA LYS A 4 48.66 19.99 -2.10
C LYS A 4 48.24 18.99 -3.18
N LEU A 5 47.05 19.13 -3.74
CA LEU A 5 46.60 18.37 -4.91
C LEU A 5 46.62 19.29 -6.14
N ARG A 6 47.28 18.85 -7.22
CA ARG A 6 47.34 19.56 -8.50
C ARG A 6 46.30 18.98 -9.47
N PHE A 7 45.50 19.85 -10.07
CA PHE A 7 44.64 19.53 -11.21
C PHE A 7 44.96 20.46 -12.41
N PRO A 8 44.54 20.11 -13.64
CA PRO A 8 45.01 20.76 -14.87
C PRO A 8 44.63 22.24 -15.05
N LEU A 9 43.86 22.84 -14.13
CA LEU A 9 43.43 24.24 -14.21
C LEU A 9 43.62 25.04 -12.91
N GLY A 10 44.42 24.57 -11.93
CA GLY A 10 44.78 25.36 -10.74
C GLY A 10 45.01 24.53 -9.47
N THR A 11 45.71 25.10 -8.49
CA THR A 11 46.02 24.46 -7.19
C THR A 11 45.16 25.05 -6.08
N ILE A 12 44.38 24.21 -5.38
CA ILE A 12 43.65 24.59 -4.15
C ILE A 12 44.41 24.03 -2.95
N THR A 13 44.61 24.85 -1.92
CA THR A 13 45.20 24.45 -0.63
C THR A 13 44.09 24.41 0.41
N VAL A 14 43.81 23.23 0.99
CA VAL A 14 42.80 23.06 2.05
C VAL A 14 43.49 22.80 3.38
N LEU A 15 43.06 23.50 4.43
CA LEU A 15 43.54 23.34 5.80
C LEU A 15 42.57 22.40 6.55
N LEU A 16 43.03 21.21 6.93
CA LEU A 16 42.28 20.33 7.84
C LEU A 16 42.63 20.68 9.28
N ALA A 17 41.67 21.30 9.99
CA ALA A 17 41.73 21.48 11.44
C ALA A 17 41.01 20.31 12.12
N SER A 18 41.76 19.57 12.94
CA SER A 18 41.23 18.55 13.85
C SER A 18 40.45 19.23 14.98
N VAL A 19 39.24 18.77 15.27
CA VAL A 19 38.55 19.11 16.53
C VAL A 19 38.14 17.82 17.23
N LEU A 20 38.72 17.64 18.41
CA LEU A 20 38.30 16.73 19.47
C LEU A 20 37.46 17.56 20.45
N VAL A 21 36.48 16.91 21.10
CA VAL A 21 35.91 17.15 22.46
C VAL A 21 34.36 17.21 22.50
N LEU A 22 33.88 16.57 23.58
CA LEU A 22 32.58 16.12 24.11
C LEU A 22 31.58 17.25 24.53
N PRO A 23 30.35 16.91 25.06
CA PRO A 23 29.10 17.66 24.85
C PRO A 23 28.74 18.70 25.92
N GLY A 24 27.82 19.61 25.59
CA GLY A 24 27.20 20.56 26.53
C GLY A 24 26.13 21.45 25.87
N GLU A 25 25.09 21.78 26.63
CA GLU A 25 23.83 22.45 26.27
C GLU A 25 23.94 23.94 25.82
N LEU A 26 22.78 24.43 25.32
CA LEU A 26 22.22 25.80 25.36
C LEU A 26 22.16 26.63 24.05
N ALA A 27 20.93 26.73 23.53
CA ALA A 27 20.11 27.94 23.35
C ALA A 27 20.53 29.11 22.42
N PHE A 28 19.61 29.34 21.46
CA PHE A 28 19.04 30.61 20.95
C PHE A 28 19.80 31.62 20.05
N ALA A 29 18.96 32.23 19.19
CA ALA A 29 19.14 33.38 18.26
C ALA A 29 19.57 32.98 16.83
N GLY A 30 18.77 33.14 15.76
CA GLY A 30 17.89 34.23 15.39
C GLY A 30 18.63 35.14 14.41
N ILE A 31 18.25 35.17 13.12
CA ILE A 31 18.38 36.29 12.16
C ILE A 31 17.68 35.93 10.82
N THR A 32 16.55 36.63 10.61
CA THR A 32 16.17 37.51 9.49
C THR A 32 16.27 37.08 8.01
N GLN A 33 15.13 37.35 7.36
CA GLN A 33 14.75 37.37 5.94
C GLN A 33 15.74 38.04 4.96
N LEU A 34 15.64 37.62 3.70
CA LEU A 34 15.83 38.50 2.53
C LEU A 34 14.70 38.26 1.51
N THR A 35 13.82 39.24 1.41
CA THR A 35 12.80 39.43 0.37
C THR A 35 13.42 40.05 -0.88
N THR A 36 12.92 39.70 -2.07
CA THR A 36 12.84 40.65 -3.19
C THR A 36 11.46 40.56 -3.82
N ALA A 37 10.81 41.72 -3.96
CA ALA A 37 9.57 41.94 -4.68
C ALA A 37 9.89 42.75 -5.94
N SER A 38 9.12 42.52 -7.02
CA SER A 38 8.79 43.61 -7.95
C SER A 38 7.37 43.44 -8.47
N ASP A 39 6.70 44.57 -8.40
CA ASP A 39 5.29 44.93 -8.53
C ASP A 39 4.85 45.11 -10.00
N ARG A 40 3.55 44.91 -10.31
CA ARG A 40 2.69 45.94 -10.94
C ARG A 40 1.22 45.51 -11.20
N SER A 41 0.35 46.15 -10.42
CA SER A 41 -0.87 46.90 -10.80
C SER A 41 -2.15 46.22 -11.32
N LEU A 42 -3.22 46.42 -10.52
CA LEU A 42 -4.68 46.35 -10.83
C LEU A 42 -5.17 47.59 -11.61
N PRO A 43 -6.44 47.61 -12.08
CA PRO A 43 -7.45 48.38 -11.35
C PRO A 43 -8.85 47.74 -11.23
N ALA A 44 -9.66 48.34 -10.36
CA ALA A 44 -10.94 47.88 -9.80
C ALA A 44 -12.20 48.26 -10.59
N GLY A 45 -13.32 47.58 -10.30
CA GLY A 45 -14.69 47.97 -10.65
C GLY A 45 -15.76 47.06 -10.02
N MET A 46 -16.44 47.53 -8.97
CA MET A 46 -17.71 47.02 -8.42
C MET A 46 -18.91 47.52 -9.29
N PRO A 47 -20.15 46.95 -9.26
CA PRO A 47 -20.97 46.81 -8.05
C PRO A 47 -21.92 45.59 -7.93
N THR A 48 -22.56 45.56 -6.76
CA THR A 48 -23.52 44.64 -6.13
C THR A 48 -24.94 44.55 -6.73
N THR A 49 -25.61 43.39 -6.60
CA THR A 49 -27.05 43.17 -6.23
C THR A 49 -27.27 41.65 -5.97
N ASN A 50 -27.66 41.19 -4.76
CA ASN A 50 -29.04 40.82 -4.30
C ASN A 50 -29.77 39.84 -5.25
N THR A 51 -30.37 38.68 -4.88
CA THR A 51 -31.07 38.20 -3.67
C THR A 51 -31.38 36.68 -3.75
N VAL A 52 -31.24 35.99 -2.61
CA VAL A 52 -32.06 34.91 -1.98
C VAL A 52 -33.09 34.11 -2.80
N SER A 53 -32.99 32.77 -2.74
CA SER A 53 -34.10 31.87 -2.34
C SER A 53 -33.61 30.52 -1.81
N ASP A 54 -33.98 30.23 -0.57
CA ASP A 54 -33.76 29.03 0.24
C ASP A 54 -34.52 27.77 -0.22
N ALA A 55 -34.11 26.64 0.39
CA ALA A 55 -34.79 25.34 0.58
C ALA A 55 -34.80 24.37 -0.62
N ALA A 56 -34.51 23.07 -0.49
CA ALA A 56 -34.63 22.18 0.67
C ALA A 56 -33.54 21.07 0.73
N ALA A 57 -33.18 20.68 1.96
CA ALA A 57 -32.47 19.45 2.31
C ALA A 57 -33.47 18.33 2.62
N SER A 58 -33.20 17.10 2.14
CA SER A 58 -33.73 15.78 2.57
C SER A 58 -33.32 14.77 1.49
N ASP A 59 -32.64 13.64 1.70
CA ASP A 59 -32.50 12.80 2.87
C ASP A 59 -31.20 11.99 2.79
N LEU A 60 -30.56 11.85 3.95
CA LEU A 60 -29.76 10.69 4.30
C LEU A 60 -30.73 9.61 4.79
N ASP A 61 -30.62 8.39 4.26
CA ASP A 61 -30.86 7.19 5.07
C ASP A 61 -29.79 6.12 4.76
N PRO A 62 -29.01 5.71 5.78
CA PRO A 62 -28.06 4.61 5.72
C PRO A 62 -28.72 3.27 6.02
N SER A 63 -28.86 2.40 5.02
CA SER A 63 -29.06 0.97 5.24
C SER A 63 -28.55 0.16 4.05
N GLY A 64 -27.84 -0.94 4.33
CA GLY A 64 -26.85 -1.53 3.44
C GLY A 64 -27.36 -2.30 2.22
N SER A 65 -26.45 -2.39 1.24
CA SER A 65 -26.23 -3.55 0.39
C SER A 65 -24.77 -3.53 -0.09
N ASP A 66 -24.11 -4.69 0.00
CA ASP A 66 -22.84 -4.99 -0.66
C ASP A 66 -22.81 -4.45 -2.10
N SER A 67 -21.93 -3.51 -2.40
CA SER A 67 -21.49 -3.24 -3.77
C SER A 67 -19.98 -3.03 -3.77
N THR A 68 -19.26 -4.07 -4.18
CA THR A 68 -17.82 -4.12 -4.45
C THR A 68 -17.42 -3.35 -5.72
N GLU A 69 -18.19 -2.33 -6.12
CA GLU A 69 -17.91 -1.51 -7.29
C GLU A 69 -16.98 -0.36 -6.93
N LEU A 70 -15.80 -0.36 -7.53
CA LEU A 70 -14.77 0.64 -7.27
C LEU A 70 -14.80 1.72 -8.36
N ARG A 71 -15.04 2.97 -7.97
CA ARG A 71 -15.15 4.12 -8.89
C ARG A 71 -13.78 4.70 -9.21
N LEU A 72 -13.51 4.91 -10.49
CA LEU A 72 -12.33 5.55 -11.05
C LEU A 72 -12.70 6.93 -11.58
N HIS A 73 -12.00 7.96 -11.11
CA HIS A 73 -12.12 9.33 -11.60
C HIS A 73 -10.81 9.74 -12.27
N GLY A 74 -10.85 10.04 -13.58
CA GLY A 74 -9.81 10.80 -14.26
C GLY A 74 -10.09 12.30 -14.16
N GLU A 75 -9.04 13.14 -14.18
CA GLU A 75 -9.19 14.58 -14.40
C GLU A 75 -10.03 14.81 -15.68
N PRO A 76 -11.16 15.54 -15.63
CA PRO A 76 -11.99 15.74 -16.80
C PRO A 76 -11.22 16.60 -17.80
N ALA A 77 -10.75 16.00 -18.89
CA ALA A 77 -10.36 16.77 -20.05
C ALA A 77 -11.63 17.42 -20.62
N SER A 78 -11.97 18.62 -20.14
CA SER A 78 -13.00 19.50 -20.72
C SER A 78 -12.77 19.80 -22.22
N THR A 79 -11.64 19.34 -22.76
CA THR A 79 -11.16 19.51 -24.13
C THR A 79 -11.24 18.27 -25.03
N SER A 80 -11.72 17.12 -24.54
CA SER A 80 -11.76 15.87 -25.32
C SER A 80 -13.18 15.29 -25.41
N ALA A 81 -13.46 14.52 -26.48
CA ALA A 81 -14.68 13.71 -26.56
C ALA A 81 -14.51 12.45 -25.69
N THR A 82 -15.61 11.95 -25.13
CA THR A 82 -15.64 10.70 -24.36
C THR A 82 -16.48 9.64 -25.07
N ILE A 83 -16.16 8.36 -24.87
CA ILE A 83 -16.88 7.22 -25.44
C ILE A 83 -17.13 6.16 -24.36
N THR A 84 -18.30 5.52 -24.38
CA THR A 84 -18.61 4.42 -23.46
C THR A 84 -17.83 3.17 -23.81
N LEU A 85 -17.24 2.53 -22.79
CA LEU A 85 -16.50 1.28 -22.90
C LEU A 85 -17.00 0.31 -21.83
N SER A 86 -17.31 -0.92 -22.24
CA SER A 86 -17.66 -2.01 -21.33
C SER A 86 -17.15 -3.34 -21.86
N GLY A 87 -16.68 -4.20 -20.97
CA GLY A 87 -16.10 -5.49 -21.33
C GLY A 87 -15.31 -6.14 -20.19
N THR A 88 -14.60 -7.21 -20.54
CA THR A 88 -13.72 -7.92 -19.61
C THR A 88 -12.42 -7.12 -19.44
N LEU A 89 -12.07 -6.78 -18.20
CA LEU A 89 -10.81 -6.10 -17.86
C LEU A 89 -9.67 -7.11 -17.77
N TYR A 90 -8.51 -6.72 -18.31
CA TYR A 90 -7.24 -7.40 -18.18
C TYR A 90 -6.25 -6.46 -17.51
N VAL A 91 -5.46 -7.01 -16.59
CA VAL A 91 -4.46 -6.28 -15.81
C VAL A 91 -3.16 -7.04 -15.88
N THR A 92 -2.06 -6.35 -16.23
CA THR A 92 -0.72 -6.95 -16.15
C THR A 92 -0.06 -6.65 -14.80
N ALA A 93 0.73 -7.61 -14.34
CA ALA A 93 1.91 -7.31 -13.56
C ALA A 93 3.05 -7.14 -14.59
N ASP A 94 3.43 -5.90 -14.88
CA ASP A 94 4.53 -5.63 -15.81
C ASP A 94 5.84 -5.68 -15.03
N GLU A 95 6.74 -6.58 -15.41
CA GLU A 95 8.12 -6.56 -14.91
C GLU A 95 8.99 -5.78 -15.89
N SER A 96 9.66 -4.71 -15.45
CA SER A 96 10.94 -4.35 -16.09
C SER A 96 12.04 -5.09 -15.34
N PRO A 97 12.54 -6.24 -15.84
CA PRO A 97 13.61 -6.93 -15.15
C PRO A 97 14.82 -6.00 -15.08
N ALA A 98 15.28 -5.80 -13.86
CA ALA A 98 16.64 -5.40 -13.61
C ALA A 98 17.54 -6.58 -14.01
N TYR A 99 18.18 -6.54 -15.18
CA TYR A 99 19.26 -7.47 -15.47
C TYR A 99 20.36 -7.28 -14.43
N ALA A 100 20.45 -8.23 -13.52
CA ALA A 100 21.39 -8.19 -12.42
C ALA A 100 22.55 -9.15 -12.74
N SER A 101 23.66 -8.61 -13.23
CA SER A 101 24.88 -9.40 -13.44
C SER A 101 25.60 -9.56 -12.11
N VAL A 102 25.94 -10.79 -11.76
CA VAL A 102 26.78 -11.08 -10.59
C VAL A 102 28.23 -10.71 -10.92
N SER A 103 28.67 -9.54 -10.47
CA SER A 103 30.07 -9.13 -10.57
C SER A 103 30.83 -9.51 -9.30
N ALA A 104 32.02 -10.12 -9.44
CA ALA A 104 32.98 -10.18 -8.34
C ALA A 104 33.45 -8.75 -8.03
N GLY A 105 32.82 -8.10 -7.05
CA GLY A 105 33.10 -6.71 -6.72
C GLY A 105 34.46 -6.53 -6.05
N ARG A 106 35.39 -5.87 -6.75
CA ARG A 106 36.50 -5.16 -6.12
C ARG A 106 35.99 -3.75 -5.81
N VAL A 107 35.89 -3.38 -4.54
CA VAL A 107 35.61 -1.99 -4.12
C VAL A 107 36.94 -1.34 -3.75
N ASP A 108 37.15 -0.11 -4.21
CA ASP A 108 38.36 0.69 -3.97
C ASP A 108 38.88 0.57 -2.53
N GLY A 109 40.04 -0.07 -2.38
CA GLY A 109 40.92 0.07 -1.20
C GLY A 109 40.74 -0.93 -0.06
N THR A 110 39.69 -1.75 -0.02
CA THR A 110 39.56 -2.81 1.00
C THR A 110 38.99 -4.09 0.41
N THR A 111 39.73 -5.19 0.55
CA THR A 111 39.27 -6.55 0.23
C THR A 111 37.99 -6.84 1.02
N VAL A 112 36.90 -7.17 0.33
CA VAL A 112 35.67 -7.67 0.94
C VAL A 112 35.52 -9.13 0.54
N ASP A 113 35.44 -10.03 1.52
CA ASP A 113 34.90 -11.37 1.30
C ASP A 113 33.41 -11.25 0.96
N GLY A 114 33.08 -11.27 -0.33
CA GLY A 114 31.69 -11.30 -0.79
C GLY A 114 31.51 -10.85 -2.24
N THR A 115 30.73 -11.62 -3.00
CA THR A 115 30.27 -11.19 -4.34
C THR A 115 29.07 -10.28 -4.18
N THR A 116 29.06 -9.16 -4.90
CA THR A 116 27.96 -8.17 -4.86
C THR A 116 27.22 -8.20 -6.19
N VAL A 117 25.90 -8.21 -6.12
CA VAL A 117 25.08 -8.08 -7.32
C VAL A 117 24.79 -6.61 -7.59
N VAL A 118 25.18 -6.16 -8.78
CA VAL A 118 24.91 -4.82 -9.26
C VAL A 118 23.67 -4.88 -10.15
N LEU A 119 22.63 -4.17 -9.75
CA LEU A 119 21.44 -3.98 -10.56
C LEU A 119 21.78 -2.97 -11.66
N SER A 120 21.65 -3.36 -12.94
CA SER A 120 21.85 -2.46 -14.08
C SER A 120 20.77 -1.38 -14.18
N LYS A 121 19.56 -1.68 -13.69
CA LYS A 121 18.40 -0.79 -13.59
C LYS A 121 17.63 -1.17 -12.33
N ARG A 122 16.94 -0.23 -11.67
CA ARG A 122 15.99 -0.63 -10.60
C ARG A 122 14.77 -1.29 -11.25
N PRO A 123 14.23 -2.39 -10.70
CA PRO A 123 12.94 -2.90 -11.13
C PRO A 123 11.91 -1.80 -11.01
N SER A 124 11.01 -1.70 -12.00
CA SER A 124 9.86 -0.82 -11.95
C SER A 124 8.69 -1.55 -12.58
N SER A 125 7.58 -1.66 -11.86
CA SER A 125 6.33 -2.18 -12.41
C SER A 125 5.50 -1.04 -13.00
N VAL A 126 5.02 -1.21 -14.23
CA VAL A 126 4.06 -0.30 -14.85
C VAL A 126 2.85 -1.12 -15.26
N ALA A 127 1.88 -1.26 -14.37
CA ALA A 127 0.65 -1.98 -14.67
C ALA A 127 -0.02 -1.42 -15.94
N ARG A 128 -0.33 -2.31 -16.87
CA ARG A 128 -1.05 -2.01 -18.12
C ARG A 128 -2.44 -2.61 -18.06
N TYR A 129 -3.35 -1.99 -18.77
CA TYR A 129 -4.77 -2.35 -18.74
C TYR A 129 -5.34 -2.46 -20.15
N ALA A 130 -6.20 -3.45 -20.35
CA ALA A 130 -6.98 -3.57 -21.57
C ALA A 130 -8.39 -4.07 -21.26
N VAL A 131 -9.34 -3.73 -22.13
CA VAL A 131 -10.74 -4.16 -22.04
C VAL A 131 -11.11 -4.91 -23.32
N GLN A 132 -11.46 -6.18 -23.18
CA GLN A 132 -12.05 -6.96 -24.28
C GLN A 132 -13.54 -6.66 -24.35
N THR A 133 -13.95 -5.95 -25.39
CA THR A 133 -15.37 -5.65 -25.61
C THR A 133 -16.13 -6.91 -26.05
N ALA A 134 -17.41 -7.04 -25.70
CA ALA A 134 -18.22 -8.21 -26.02
C ALA A 134 -18.37 -8.38 -27.54
N GLY A 135 -17.73 -9.41 -28.11
CA GLY A 135 -17.72 -9.67 -29.56
C GLY A 135 -17.05 -8.57 -30.39
N GLY A 136 -16.26 -7.70 -29.76
CA GLY A 136 -15.61 -6.55 -30.39
C GLY A 136 -14.09 -6.53 -30.19
N PRO A 137 -13.41 -5.41 -30.45
CA PRO A 137 -11.96 -5.32 -30.33
C PRO A 137 -11.49 -5.30 -28.87
N LEU A 138 -10.21 -5.64 -28.70
CA LEU A 138 -9.45 -5.37 -27.49
C LEU A 138 -9.03 -3.89 -27.47
N VAL A 139 -9.27 -3.21 -26.36
CA VAL A 139 -9.00 -1.77 -26.22
C VAL A 139 -8.01 -1.56 -25.08
N THR A 140 -6.82 -1.04 -25.35
CA THR A 140 -5.87 -0.64 -24.30
C THR A 140 -6.33 0.65 -23.64
N ILE A 141 -6.24 0.72 -22.32
CA ILE A 141 -6.65 1.90 -21.54
C ILE A 141 -5.51 2.39 -20.64
N SER A 142 -5.55 3.66 -20.29
CA SER A 142 -4.55 4.28 -19.39
C SER A 142 -5.22 5.04 -18.25
N GLY A 143 -4.51 5.17 -17.14
CA GLY A 143 -5.01 5.74 -15.89
C GLY A 143 -4.70 4.83 -14.71
N THR A 144 -5.05 5.28 -13.51
CA THR A 144 -4.89 4.47 -12.30
C THR A 144 -6.08 3.53 -12.16
N VAL A 145 -5.83 2.23 -12.18
CA VAL A 145 -6.80 1.21 -11.74
C VAL A 145 -6.47 0.85 -10.29
N PRO A 146 -7.46 0.50 -9.46
CA PRO A 146 -7.23 0.33 -8.04
C PRO A 146 -6.33 -0.87 -7.76
N GLU A 147 -5.51 -0.75 -6.72
CA GLU A 147 -4.57 -1.79 -6.33
C GLU A 147 -5.29 -3.12 -6.04
N GLY A 148 -4.73 -4.22 -6.55
CA GLY A 148 -5.31 -5.57 -6.40
C GLY A 148 -6.48 -5.88 -7.34
N THR A 149 -6.73 -5.05 -8.34
CA THR A 149 -7.63 -5.42 -9.45
C THR A 149 -7.04 -6.59 -10.24
N GLN A 150 -7.89 -7.57 -10.53
CA GLN A 150 -7.53 -8.80 -11.24
C GLN A 150 -8.17 -8.84 -12.63
N SER A 151 -7.55 -9.59 -13.53
CA SER A 151 -8.10 -9.90 -14.86
C SER A 151 -9.38 -10.73 -14.75
N GLY A 152 -10.28 -10.53 -15.70
CA GLY A 152 -11.60 -11.17 -15.71
C GLY A 152 -12.70 -10.36 -15.00
N GLY A 153 -12.35 -9.25 -14.34
CA GLY A 153 -13.33 -8.29 -13.83
C GLY A 153 -14.13 -7.63 -14.95
N THR A 154 -15.28 -7.05 -14.62
CA THR A 154 -16.10 -6.30 -15.59
C THR A 154 -15.77 -4.81 -15.49
N PHE A 155 -15.25 -4.24 -16.57
CA PHE A 155 -15.07 -2.79 -16.72
C PHE A 155 -16.35 -2.19 -17.31
N THR A 156 -16.83 -1.08 -16.74
CA THR A 156 -17.89 -0.26 -17.33
C THR A 156 -17.61 1.21 -17.07
N GLY A 157 -17.56 2.03 -18.12
CA GLY A 157 -17.25 3.44 -17.94
C GLY A 157 -17.15 4.22 -19.25
N THR A 158 -16.49 5.37 -19.16
CA THR A 158 -16.15 6.25 -20.27
C THR A 158 -14.65 6.45 -20.35
N VAL A 159 -14.13 6.47 -21.58
CA VAL A 159 -12.74 6.78 -21.89
C VAL A 159 -12.67 8.00 -22.80
N ALA A 160 -11.62 8.78 -22.66
CA ALA A 160 -11.37 9.95 -23.50
C ALA A 160 -10.78 9.49 -24.85
N VAL A 161 -11.19 10.17 -25.92
CA VAL A 161 -10.60 9.98 -27.26
C VAL A 161 -9.45 10.98 -27.43
N PRO A 162 -8.18 10.53 -27.54
CA PRO A 162 -7.06 11.44 -27.76
C PRO A 162 -7.20 12.22 -29.08
N THR A 163 -6.67 13.44 -29.11
CA THR A 163 -6.65 14.26 -30.33
C THR A 163 -5.91 13.57 -31.47
N ALA A 164 -4.84 12.83 -31.16
CA ALA A 164 -4.08 12.05 -32.13
C ALA A 164 -4.93 10.95 -32.79
N VAL A 165 -5.72 10.22 -31.99
CA VAL A 165 -6.68 9.22 -32.49
C VAL A 165 -7.75 9.89 -33.35
N THR A 166 -8.27 11.04 -32.91
CA THR A 166 -9.26 11.81 -33.68
C THR A 166 -8.72 12.25 -35.05
N ALA A 167 -7.44 12.63 -35.12
CA ALA A 167 -6.78 13.05 -36.36
C ALA A 167 -6.54 11.90 -37.36
N ALA A 168 -6.47 10.65 -36.87
CA ALA A 168 -6.29 9.47 -37.70
C ALA A 168 -7.62 8.92 -38.27
N LEU A 169 -8.76 9.39 -37.78
CA LEU A 169 -10.08 8.94 -38.25
C LEU A 169 -10.41 9.45 -39.67
N PRO A 170 -11.24 8.71 -40.43
CA PRO A 170 -11.87 9.21 -41.64
C PRO A 170 -12.58 10.57 -41.40
N SER A 171 -12.56 11.47 -42.38
CA SER A 171 -12.99 12.87 -42.20
C SER A 171 -14.42 13.02 -41.66
N ASN A 172 -15.32 12.11 -42.00
CA ASN A 172 -16.69 12.04 -41.48
C ASN A 172 -16.73 11.68 -39.98
N ALA A 173 -15.96 10.67 -39.56
CA ALA A 173 -15.90 10.25 -38.17
C ALA A 173 -15.13 11.26 -37.30
N ALA A 174 -14.03 11.81 -37.80
CA ALA A 174 -13.30 12.90 -37.15
C ALA A 174 -14.20 14.12 -36.87
N ALA A 175 -15.03 14.52 -37.85
CA ALA A 175 -16.00 15.61 -37.68
C ALA A 175 -17.12 15.28 -36.68
N GLU A 176 -17.47 14.01 -36.51
CA GLU A 176 -18.43 13.57 -35.50
C GLU A 176 -17.83 13.59 -34.09
N VAL A 177 -16.61 13.08 -33.92
CA VAL A 177 -15.86 13.13 -32.66
C VAL A 177 -15.61 14.58 -32.23
N ALA A 178 -15.21 15.46 -33.16
CA ALA A 178 -15.02 16.88 -32.87
C ALA A 178 -16.30 17.59 -32.38
N ARG A 179 -17.47 17.19 -32.89
CA ARG A 179 -18.78 17.73 -32.43
C ARG A 179 -19.21 17.21 -31.05
N ALA A 180 -18.56 16.15 -30.55
CA ALA A 180 -18.83 15.52 -29.27
C ALA A 180 -17.89 15.96 -28.13
N VAL A 181 -16.91 16.83 -28.41
CA VAL A 181 -16.02 17.41 -27.40
C VAL A 181 -16.84 18.12 -26.32
N GLY A 182 -16.54 17.84 -25.05
CA GLY A 182 -17.22 18.44 -23.90
C GLY A 182 -18.68 17.97 -23.69
N LYS A 183 -19.15 16.97 -24.46
CA LYS A 183 -20.46 16.32 -24.27
C LYS A 183 -20.28 14.96 -23.59
N VAL A 184 -21.28 14.58 -22.80
CA VAL A 184 -21.31 13.27 -22.13
C VAL A 184 -21.50 12.17 -23.19
N ALA A 185 -20.49 11.31 -23.29
CA ALA A 185 -20.41 10.05 -24.03
C ALA A 185 -21.01 10.03 -25.44
N LEU A 186 -20.16 9.81 -26.45
CA LEU A 186 -20.58 9.11 -27.66
C LEU A 186 -21.15 7.76 -27.22
N ALA A 187 -22.49 7.67 -27.10
CA ALA A 187 -23.20 6.42 -26.87
C ALA A 187 -22.81 5.40 -27.94
N GLN A 188 -23.05 4.10 -27.70
CA GLN A 188 -22.75 2.93 -28.56
C GLN A 188 -23.26 3.04 -30.03
N ARG A 189 -22.87 4.08 -30.78
CA ARG A 189 -22.93 4.11 -32.23
C ARG A 189 -21.80 3.20 -32.68
N ALA A 190 -22.12 1.91 -32.76
CA ALA A 190 -21.19 0.83 -33.09
C ALA A 190 -20.18 1.17 -34.21
N PRO A 191 -20.55 1.90 -35.30
CA PRO A 191 -19.58 2.23 -36.35
C PRO A 191 -18.45 3.14 -35.87
N ILE A 192 -18.78 4.22 -35.15
CA ILE A 192 -17.78 5.24 -34.74
C ILE A 192 -16.91 4.71 -33.62
N SER A 193 -17.50 3.95 -32.68
CA SER A 193 -16.75 3.29 -31.62
C SER A 193 -15.71 2.32 -32.18
N ALA A 194 -16.09 1.51 -33.18
CA ALA A 194 -15.18 0.60 -33.85
C ALA A 194 -14.04 1.32 -34.58
N GLU A 195 -14.33 2.43 -35.28
CA GLU A 195 -13.30 3.24 -35.95
C GLU A 195 -12.33 3.88 -34.95
N ILE A 196 -12.82 4.40 -33.82
CA ILE A 196 -11.98 4.95 -32.74
C ILE A 196 -11.07 3.86 -32.17
N PHE A 197 -11.62 2.68 -31.85
CA PHE A 197 -10.85 1.58 -31.29
C PHE A 197 -9.81 1.05 -32.27
N ALA A 198 -10.16 0.92 -33.55
CA ALA A 198 -9.23 0.52 -34.60
C ALA A 198 -8.08 1.52 -34.77
N ALA A 199 -8.38 2.82 -34.83
CA ALA A 199 -7.36 3.86 -34.94
C ALA A 199 -6.46 3.92 -33.69
N ALA A 200 -7.03 3.81 -32.50
CA ALA A 200 -6.25 3.77 -31.25
C ALA A 200 -5.31 2.56 -31.20
N LEU A 201 -5.79 1.39 -31.63
CA LEU A 201 -5.01 0.15 -31.70
C LEU A 201 -3.87 0.25 -32.72
N GLU A 202 -4.14 0.75 -33.93
CA GLU A 202 -3.12 0.94 -34.98
C GLU A 202 -2.02 1.92 -34.55
N MET A 203 -2.37 2.93 -33.75
CA MET A 203 -1.42 3.91 -33.21
C MET A 203 -0.75 3.47 -31.91
N GLU A 204 -1.12 2.32 -31.35
CA GLU A 204 -0.73 1.86 -30.00
C GLU A 204 -0.97 2.90 -28.89
N LEU A 205 -2.02 3.72 -29.04
CA LEU A 205 -2.36 4.79 -28.10
C LEU A 205 -3.46 4.33 -27.13
N PRO A 206 -3.17 4.13 -25.83
CA PRO A 206 -4.19 3.72 -24.88
C PRO A 206 -5.20 4.84 -24.63
N LEU A 207 -6.47 4.49 -24.51
CA LEU A 207 -7.54 5.45 -24.24
C LEU A 207 -7.58 5.80 -22.73
N PRO A 208 -7.44 7.08 -22.35
CA PRO A 208 -7.45 7.47 -20.93
C PRO A 208 -8.82 7.27 -20.27
N ILE A 209 -8.85 6.68 -19.08
CA ILE A 209 -10.06 6.55 -18.27
C ILE A 209 -10.56 7.94 -17.87
N SER A 210 -11.83 8.24 -18.18
CA SER A 210 -12.50 9.47 -17.72
C SER A 210 -13.30 9.21 -16.45
N GLU A 211 -14.20 8.23 -16.50
CA GLU A 211 -14.96 7.76 -15.34
C GLU A 211 -15.30 6.29 -15.53
N ALA A 212 -15.02 5.42 -14.57
CA ALA A 212 -15.33 3.99 -14.71
C ALA A 212 -15.62 3.31 -13.38
N THR A 213 -16.26 2.15 -13.46
CA THR A 213 -16.41 1.19 -12.38
C THR A 213 -15.81 -0.14 -12.81
N VAL A 214 -15.07 -0.76 -11.89
CA VAL A 214 -14.60 -2.14 -12.05
C VAL A 214 -15.33 -3.02 -11.04
N ALA A 215 -16.08 -3.99 -11.54
CA ALA A 215 -16.66 -5.04 -10.72
C ALA A 215 -15.72 -6.26 -10.74
N PRO A 216 -15.37 -6.85 -9.58
CA PRO A 216 -14.59 -8.08 -9.55
C PRO A 216 -15.35 -9.19 -10.25
N ARG A 217 -14.61 -10.16 -10.79
CA ARG A 217 -15.23 -11.33 -11.41
C ARG A 217 -16.08 -12.08 -10.36
N PRO A 218 -17.34 -12.44 -10.65
CA PRO A 218 -18.11 -13.29 -9.75
C PRO A 218 -17.39 -14.64 -9.62
N ILE A 219 -16.88 -14.94 -8.42
CA ILE A 219 -16.34 -16.27 -8.12
C ILE A 219 -17.52 -17.24 -8.26
N THR A 220 -17.55 -18.01 -9.35
CA THR A 220 -18.54 -19.07 -9.49
C THR A 220 -18.12 -20.16 -8.53
N ALA A 221 -18.61 -20.12 -7.29
CA ALA A 221 -18.44 -21.21 -6.34
C ALA A 221 -18.94 -22.49 -7.01
N VAL A 222 -18.04 -23.46 -7.23
CA VAL A 222 -18.43 -24.80 -7.65
C VAL A 222 -19.36 -25.33 -6.58
N ARG A 223 -20.65 -25.40 -6.92
CA ARG A 223 -21.77 -25.73 -6.04
C ARG A 223 -21.55 -27.10 -5.40
N THR A 224 -21.26 -27.16 -4.11
CA THR A 224 -21.51 -28.36 -3.29
C THR A 224 -22.89 -28.23 -2.63
N ALA A 225 -23.58 -29.37 -2.51
CA ALA A 225 -25.01 -29.52 -2.20
C ALA A 225 -25.41 -29.04 -0.77
N PRO A 226 -26.72 -28.93 -0.44
CA PRO A 226 -27.20 -28.07 0.64
C PRO A 226 -26.94 -28.67 2.02
N GLN A 227 -26.38 -27.87 2.94
CA GLN A 227 -26.26 -28.23 4.35
C GLN A 227 -27.42 -27.63 5.16
N LYS A 228 -28.04 -28.51 5.95
CA LYS A 228 -29.17 -28.26 6.86
C LYS A 228 -28.91 -27.14 7.87
N THR A 229 -30.01 -26.47 8.19
CA THR A 229 -30.24 -25.44 9.21
C THR A 229 -29.76 -25.79 10.63
N GLY A 230 -29.09 -24.83 11.29
CA GLY A 230 -28.80 -24.79 12.73
C GLY A 230 -28.31 -23.40 13.17
N THR A 231 -28.84 -22.90 14.29
CA THR A 231 -28.87 -21.52 14.85
C THR A 231 -27.51 -20.85 15.22
N PRO A 232 -27.46 -19.51 15.42
CA PRO A 232 -26.28 -18.66 15.24
C PRO A 232 -25.39 -18.52 16.49
N THR A 233 -24.08 -18.57 16.27
CA THR A 233 -23.04 -18.07 17.20
C THR A 233 -22.19 -17.02 16.50
N VAL A 234 -21.93 -15.93 17.22
CA VAL A 234 -21.02 -14.77 17.00
C VAL A 234 -20.12 -14.83 15.76
N PRO A 235 -20.07 -13.78 14.90
CA PRO A 235 -19.32 -13.84 13.65
C PRO A 235 -17.81 -13.77 13.92
N GLU A 236 -17.16 -14.91 13.90
CA GLU A 236 -15.75 -14.99 13.55
C GLU A 236 -15.64 -14.53 12.09
N ARG A 237 -14.96 -13.41 11.84
CA ARG A 237 -14.57 -13.00 10.48
C ARG A 237 -13.45 -13.91 9.97
N ALA A 238 -13.67 -15.22 10.00
CA ALA A 238 -13.01 -16.14 9.11
C ALA A 238 -13.67 -15.94 7.75
N THR A 239 -13.04 -15.18 6.87
CA THR A 239 -13.33 -15.28 5.44
C THR A 239 -13.29 -16.76 5.09
N ALA A 240 -14.44 -17.36 4.81
CA ALA A 240 -14.52 -18.74 4.39
C ALA A 240 -13.61 -18.90 3.17
N ARG A 241 -12.47 -19.57 3.37
CA ARG A 241 -11.49 -19.76 2.32
C ARG A 241 -12.06 -20.72 1.31
N ALA A 242 -12.12 -20.33 0.05
CA ALA A 242 -12.55 -21.21 -1.03
C ALA A 242 -11.72 -22.50 -0.98
N THR A 243 -12.39 -23.65 -0.87
CA THR A 243 -11.75 -24.95 -1.02
C THR A 243 -11.50 -25.15 -2.50
N ASN A 244 -10.31 -24.81 -2.97
CA ASN A 244 -9.88 -25.12 -4.33
C ASN A 244 -9.93 -26.64 -4.50
N SER A 245 -10.65 -27.12 -5.53
CA SER A 245 -10.59 -28.52 -5.93
C SER A 245 -9.42 -28.70 -6.88
N ALA A 246 -8.80 -29.89 -6.86
CA ALA A 246 -7.73 -30.22 -7.79
C ALA A 246 -8.17 -30.00 -9.25
N ALA A 247 -7.42 -29.21 -10.00
CA ALA A 247 -7.74 -28.87 -11.39
C ALA A 247 -6.53 -29.06 -12.30
N PRO A 248 -6.74 -29.51 -13.56
CA PRO A 248 -5.69 -29.52 -14.57
C PRO A 248 -5.49 -28.12 -15.13
N HIS A 249 -4.23 -27.82 -15.44
CA HIS A 249 -3.82 -26.63 -16.17
C HIS A 249 -3.20 -27.05 -17.51
N ASN A 250 -3.03 -26.11 -18.44
CA ASN A 250 -2.44 -26.36 -19.75
C ASN A 250 -1.55 -25.18 -20.12
N LEU A 251 -0.33 -25.46 -20.57
CA LEU A 251 0.52 -24.44 -21.20
C LEU A 251 0.26 -24.46 -22.70
N VAL A 252 0.01 -23.31 -23.30
CA VAL A 252 -0.14 -23.15 -24.75
C VAL A 252 0.97 -22.22 -25.23
N ILE A 253 1.89 -22.71 -26.04
CA ILE A 253 3.14 -21.99 -26.35
C ILE A 253 3.12 -21.50 -27.79
N VAL A 254 3.34 -20.20 -27.98
CA VAL A 254 3.51 -19.57 -29.29
C VAL A 254 4.84 -18.84 -29.31
N ALA A 255 5.75 -19.29 -30.17
CA ALA A 255 7.00 -18.59 -30.41
C ALA A 255 6.76 -17.52 -31.47
N VAL A 256 7.09 -16.27 -31.14
CA VAL A 256 6.78 -15.11 -31.97
C VAL A 256 8.06 -14.56 -32.55
N GLN A 257 8.06 -14.33 -33.86
CA GLN A 257 9.12 -13.63 -34.59
C GLN A 257 8.65 -12.21 -34.93
N PRO A 258 9.10 -11.17 -34.20
CA PRO A 258 8.81 -9.77 -34.50
C PRO A 258 9.39 -9.28 -35.84
N THR A 259 8.83 -8.18 -36.36
CA THR A 259 9.25 -7.56 -37.63
C THR A 259 10.64 -6.93 -37.59
N ASP A 260 11.11 -6.54 -36.39
CA ASP A 260 12.35 -5.79 -36.17
C ASP A 260 13.47 -6.65 -35.58
N THR A 261 13.32 -7.97 -35.67
CA THR A 261 14.34 -8.95 -35.28
C THR A 261 14.73 -9.82 -36.46
N THR A 262 15.99 -10.24 -36.51
CA THR A 262 16.41 -11.32 -37.40
C THR A 262 15.75 -12.64 -36.99
N PRO A 263 15.60 -13.63 -37.89
CA PRO A 263 15.06 -14.95 -37.55
C PRO A 263 15.74 -15.53 -36.31
N SER A 264 14.92 -16.17 -35.50
CA SER A 264 15.17 -16.53 -34.11
C SER A 264 16.41 -17.38 -33.84
N ASP A 265 17.03 -17.13 -32.68
CA ASP A 265 18.08 -17.94 -32.04
C ASP A 265 17.53 -18.91 -30.98
N TYR A 266 16.21 -19.01 -30.84
CA TYR A 266 15.54 -19.95 -29.94
C TYR A 266 15.28 -21.29 -30.63
N SER A 267 15.24 -22.37 -29.83
CA SER A 267 14.87 -23.71 -30.29
C SER A 267 13.77 -24.29 -29.42
N ASP A 268 13.01 -25.24 -29.96
CA ASP A 268 12.00 -25.99 -29.21
C ASP A 268 12.55 -26.60 -27.92
N ALA A 269 13.81 -27.05 -27.98
CA ALA A 269 14.52 -27.59 -26.84
C ALA A 269 14.77 -26.54 -25.74
N MET A 270 15.13 -25.31 -26.10
CA MET A 270 15.33 -24.21 -25.15
C MET A 270 14.01 -23.83 -24.47
N ILE A 271 12.94 -23.69 -25.26
CA ILE A 271 11.60 -23.37 -24.75
C ILE A 271 11.09 -24.47 -23.81
N THR A 272 11.27 -25.72 -24.19
CA THR A 272 10.90 -26.89 -23.36
C THR A 272 11.72 -26.95 -22.07
N ALA A 273 13.02 -26.64 -22.15
CA ALA A 273 13.91 -26.62 -20.99
C ALA A 273 13.56 -25.50 -19.99
N ALA A 274 12.84 -24.47 -20.41
CA ALA A 274 12.35 -23.41 -19.55
C ALA A 274 10.93 -23.71 -18.99
N THR A 275 10.01 -24.14 -19.85
CA THR A 275 8.59 -24.34 -19.51
C THR A 275 8.30 -25.59 -18.68
N ASN A 276 8.96 -26.72 -18.95
CA ASN A 276 8.72 -27.95 -18.19
C ASN A 276 9.08 -27.82 -16.70
N PRO A 277 10.24 -27.23 -16.32
CA PRO A 277 10.53 -26.98 -14.91
C PRO A 277 9.54 -26.03 -14.24
N ALA A 278 9.02 -25.02 -14.95
CA ALA A 278 8.03 -24.10 -14.39
C ALA A 278 6.70 -24.80 -14.10
N ALA A 279 6.21 -25.63 -15.04
CA ALA A 279 5.04 -26.49 -14.82
C ALA A 279 5.24 -27.45 -13.64
N ALA A 280 6.39 -28.15 -13.60
CA ALA A 280 6.71 -29.09 -12.54
C ALA A 280 6.80 -28.41 -11.16
N PHE A 281 7.33 -27.19 -11.10
CA PHE A 281 7.37 -26.39 -9.88
C PHE A 281 5.97 -26.13 -9.32
N TRP A 282 5.06 -25.61 -10.14
CA TRP A 282 3.69 -25.30 -9.71
C TRP A 282 2.89 -26.56 -9.37
N GLN A 283 3.02 -27.62 -10.17
CA GLN A 283 2.36 -28.90 -9.88
C GLN A 283 2.82 -29.47 -8.52
N THR A 284 4.12 -29.49 -8.27
CA THR A 284 4.69 -30.02 -7.01
C THR A 284 4.32 -29.15 -5.81
N THR A 285 4.50 -27.83 -5.92
CA THR A 285 4.26 -26.88 -4.83
C THR A 285 2.78 -26.78 -4.46
N SER A 286 1.88 -27.05 -5.41
CA SER A 286 0.42 -27.03 -5.18
C SER A 286 -0.11 -28.10 -4.22
N ARG A 287 0.72 -29.10 -3.88
CA ARG A 287 0.35 -30.26 -3.06
C ARG A 287 -0.91 -30.97 -3.57
N GLY A 288 -1.05 -31.06 -4.89
CA GLY A 288 -2.14 -31.76 -5.57
C GLY A 288 -3.34 -30.89 -5.95
N LEU A 289 -3.33 -29.58 -5.65
CA LEU A 289 -4.37 -28.65 -6.12
C LEU A 289 -4.24 -28.31 -7.61
N ILE A 290 -3.03 -28.37 -8.16
CA ILE A 290 -2.81 -28.44 -9.61
C ILE A 290 -2.52 -29.90 -9.93
N SER A 291 -3.49 -30.59 -10.53
CA SER A 291 -3.39 -32.04 -10.75
C SER A 291 -2.39 -32.39 -11.85
N SER A 292 -2.28 -31.54 -12.86
CA SER A 292 -1.43 -31.72 -14.03
C SER A 292 -1.25 -30.40 -14.77
N PHE A 293 -0.14 -30.25 -15.47
CA PHE A 293 -0.09 -29.43 -16.67
C PHE A 293 -0.21 -30.37 -17.86
N GLY A 294 -1.26 -30.22 -18.69
CA GLY A 294 -1.46 -31.04 -19.88
C GLY A 294 -0.27 -30.90 -20.84
N GLU A 295 0.03 -31.99 -21.57
CA GLU A 295 1.01 -31.97 -22.66
C GLU A 295 0.47 -31.10 -23.81
N ASN A 296 0.97 -29.87 -23.91
CA ASN A 296 0.76 -29.01 -25.09
C ASN A 296 2.10 -28.35 -25.46
N SER A 297 3.08 -29.21 -25.67
CA SER A 297 4.44 -28.92 -26.15
C SER A 297 4.53 -28.61 -27.65
N VAL A 298 3.41 -28.41 -28.34
CA VAL A 298 3.44 -27.97 -29.74
C VAL A 298 3.71 -26.47 -29.78
N ILE A 299 4.98 -26.15 -29.90
CA ILE A 299 5.45 -24.81 -30.17
C ILE A 299 5.00 -24.46 -31.59
N ARG A 300 4.32 -23.34 -31.73
CA ARG A 300 3.92 -22.82 -33.04
C ARG A 300 4.65 -21.52 -33.30
N ASP A 301 5.26 -21.44 -34.48
CA ASP A 301 5.94 -20.23 -34.92
C ASP A 301 4.96 -19.26 -35.57
N LEU A 302 4.83 -18.08 -34.99
CA LEU A 302 4.07 -16.95 -35.51
C LEU A 302 5.06 -15.90 -36.03
N VAL A 303 5.02 -15.62 -37.33
CA VAL A 303 5.65 -14.41 -37.88
C VAL A 303 4.73 -13.23 -37.60
N SER A 304 5.14 -12.37 -36.68
CA SER A 304 4.33 -11.24 -36.23
C SER A 304 4.38 -10.09 -37.23
N VAL A 305 3.27 -9.35 -37.30
CA VAL A 305 3.22 -8.05 -38.01
C VAL A 305 3.70 -6.89 -37.14
N ASN A 306 4.02 -7.14 -35.87
CA ASN A 306 4.41 -6.15 -34.87
C ASN A 306 5.91 -6.24 -34.48
N PRO A 307 6.54 -5.14 -34.04
CA PRO A 307 7.90 -5.15 -33.51
C PRO A 307 7.95 -5.68 -32.07
N CYS A 308 9.16 -5.86 -31.50
CA CYS A 308 9.32 -6.26 -30.09
C CYS A 308 8.70 -5.26 -29.09
N ALA A 309 8.72 -3.96 -29.40
CA ALA A 309 8.34 -2.88 -28.47
C ALA A 309 6.84 -2.53 -28.51
N VAL A 310 5.99 -3.51 -28.83
CA VAL A 310 4.52 -3.36 -28.82
C VAL A 310 3.95 -3.72 -27.45
N ASN A 311 2.78 -3.15 -27.13
CA ASN A 311 2.02 -3.53 -25.94
C ASN A 311 1.75 -5.06 -25.90
N PRO A 312 2.00 -5.75 -24.77
CA PRO A 312 1.85 -7.21 -24.63
C PRO A 312 0.44 -7.70 -24.97
N PHE A 313 -0.59 -6.91 -24.68
CA PHE A 313 -1.97 -7.25 -25.02
C PHE A 313 -2.19 -7.43 -26.53
N VAL A 314 -1.49 -6.64 -27.36
CA VAL A 314 -1.56 -6.75 -28.82
C VAL A 314 -0.90 -8.05 -29.28
N ARG A 315 0.24 -8.44 -28.69
CA ARG A 315 0.90 -9.72 -29.00
C ARG A 315 0.07 -10.91 -28.59
N TRP A 316 -0.50 -10.89 -27.38
CA TRP A 316 -1.36 -11.97 -26.92
C TRP A 316 -2.59 -12.11 -27.80
N ASP A 317 -3.21 -11.01 -28.22
CA ASP A 317 -4.36 -11.03 -29.13
C ASP A 317 -3.98 -11.59 -30.51
N GLU A 318 -2.81 -11.21 -31.06
CA GLU A 318 -2.28 -11.78 -32.30
C GLU A 318 -2.05 -13.30 -32.18
N ALA A 319 -1.43 -13.76 -31.09
CA ALA A 319 -1.16 -15.16 -30.83
C ALA A 319 -2.45 -15.98 -30.64
N VAL A 320 -3.43 -15.45 -29.90
CA VAL A 320 -4.75 -16.08 -29.71
C VAL A 320 -5.49 -16.26 -31.04
N LYS A 321 -5.47 -15.24 -31.90
CA LYS A 321 -6.09 -15.30 -33.24
C LYS A 321 -5.35 -16.26 -34.16
N PHE A 322 -4.02 -16.29 -34.11
CA PHE A 322 -3.21 -17.27 -34.84
C PHE A 322 -3.53 -18.71 -34.45
N LEU A 323 -3.84 -18.95 -33.18
CA LEU A 323 -4.31 -20.24 -32.67
C LEU A 323 -5.76 -20.57 -33.06
N GLY A 324 -6.49 -19.66 -33.71
CA GLY A 324 -7.87 -19.84 -34.17
C GLY A 324 -8.95 -19.50 -33.14
N TYR A 325 -8.59 -18.85 -32.04
CA TYR A 325 -9.56 -18.37 -31.06
C TYR A 325 -10.08 -16.98 -31.43
N ALA A 326 -11.29 -16.65 -31.00
CA ALA A 326 -11.93 -15.39 -31.33
C ALA A 326 -11.31 -14.19 -30.59
N ASP A 327 -11.03 -14.35 -29.30
CA ASP A 327 -10.53 -13.29 -28.41
C ASP A 327 -9.86 -13.85 -27.14
N LEU A 328 -9.29 -12.94 -26.35
CA LEU A 328 -8.56 -13.27 -25.12
C LEU A 328 -9.44 -13.93 -24.03
N ASN A 329 -10.78 -13.88 -24.10
CA ASN A 329 -11.61 -14.51 -23.07
C ASN A 329 -11.46 -16.03 -23.08
N ALA A 330 -11.03 -16.63 -24.20
CA ALA A 330 -10.81 -18.07 -24.34
C ALA A 330 -9.79 -18.64 -23.31
N PHE A 331 -8.87 -17.82 -22.82
CA PHE A 331 -7.83 -18.24 -21.86
C PHE A 331 -8.11 -17.80 -20.42
N LEU A 332 -9.06 -16.88 -20.19
CA LEU A 332 -9.44 -16.47 -18.83
C LEU A 332 -10.48 -17.40 -18.18
N VAL A 333 -11.34 -18.05 -18.98
CA VAL A 333 -12.52 -18.76 -18.46
C VAL A 333 -12.29 -20.27 -18.36
N GLY A 334 -12.18 -20.78 -17.13
CA GLY A 334 -12.64 -22.14 -16.76
C GLY A 334 -11.88 -23.35 -17.31
N GLY A 335 -10.66 -23.18 -17.83
CA GLY A 335 -9.87 -24.30 -18.39
C GLY A 335 -8.39 -24.34 -17.99
N GLY A 336 -7.95 -23.49 -17.06
CA GLY A 336 -6.56 -23.43 -16.62
C GLY A 336 -5.55 -23.26 -17.77
N HIS A 337 -5.95 -22.57 -18.84
CA HIS A 337 -5.12 -22.40 -20.05
C HIS A 337 -4.22 -21.16 -19.90
N HIS A 338 -2.91 -21.38 -19.93
CA HIS A 338 -1.91 -20.31 -19.87
C HIS A 338 -1.27 -20.15 -21.23
N LEU A 339 -1.53 -19.05 -21.91
CA LEU A 339 -0.81 -18.69 -23.13
C LEU A 339 0.58 -18.17 -22.75
N ILE A 340 1.60 -18.79 -23.32
CA ILE A 340 2.99 -18.37 -23.21
C ILE A 340 3.46 -17.89 -24.58
N VAL A 341 3.69 -16.58 -24.69
CA VAL A 341 4.35 -15.99 -25.86
C VAL A 341 5.86 -15.97 -25.62
N VAL A 342 6.62 -16.56 -26.54
CA VAL A 342 8.09 -16.57 -26.49
C VAL A 342 8.64 -15.56 -27.47
N LEU A 343 9.50 -14.67 -26.98
CA LEU A 343 10.19 -13.67 -27.79
C LEU A 343 11.67 -14.05 -27.97
N PRO A 344 12.30 -13.70 -29.11
CA PRO A 344 13.72 -13.94 -29.34
C PRO A 344 14.60 -13.02 -28.50
N ALA A 345 15.86 -13.42 -28.26
CA ALA A 345 16.81 -12.65 -27.47
C ALA A 345 17.05 -11.23 -28.01
N GLY A 346 16.84 -11.01 -29.31
CA GLY A 346 16.87 -9.69 -29.94
C GLY A 346 15.83 -8.67 -29.41
N CYS A 347 14.89 -9.10 -28.58
CA CYS A 347 13.93 -8.23 -27.90
C CYS A 347 14.39 -7.72 -26.53
N VAL A 348 15.53 -8.20 -26.00
CA VAL A 348 15.93 -7.99 -24.59
C VAL A 348 16.04 -6.52 -24.18
N ASP A 349 16.50 -5.66 -25.10
CA ASP A 349 16.67 -4.22 -24.86
C ASP A 349 15.47 -3.38 -25.34
N LYS A 350 14.44 -4.05 -25.89
CA LYS A 350 13.31 -3.40 -26.57
C LYS A 350 12.00 -3.49 -25.78
N THR A 351 11.86 -4.46 -24.89
CA THR A 351 10.67 -4.69 -24.08
C THR A 351 11.01 -5.35 -22.74
N SER A 352 10.02 -5.49 -21.87
CA SER A 352 10.06 -6.24 -20.62
C SER A 352 10.42 -7.72 -20.87
N ALA A 353 11.32 -8.32 -20.08
CA ALA A 353 11.71 -9.72 -20.28
C ALA A 353 10.74 -10.75 -19.68
N GLY A 354 9.81 -10.29 -18.84
CA GLY A 354 8.67 -11.03 -18.29
C GLY A 354 7.47 -10.08 -18.18
N VAL A 355 6.30 -10.52 -18.65
CA VAL A 355 5.03 -9.84 -18.37
C VAL A 355 3.94 -10.89 -18.27
N GLY A 356 3.03 -10.73 -17.30
CA GLY A 356 1.94 -11.66 -17.08
C GLY A 356 0.66 -10.95 -16.68
N THR A 357 -0.48 -11.58 -16.96
CA THR A 357 -1.76 -11.11 -16.42
C THR A 357 -1.93 -11.53 -14.97
N VAL A 358 -2.54 -10.68 -14.16
CA VAL A 358 -2.94 -11.03 -12.79
C VAL A 358 -4.29 -11.73 -12.84
N GLY A 359 -4.35 -13.02 -12.53
CA GLY A 359 -5.59 -13.80 -12.49
C GLY A 359 -6.40 -13.58 -11.21
N SER A 360 -7.59 -14.20 -11.14
CA SER A 360 -8.53 -14.02 -10.00
C SER A 360 -8.65 -15.23 -9.08
N ALA A 361 -8.24 -16.40 -9.53
CA ALA A 361 -8.30 -17.65 -8.78
C ALA A 361 -7.24 -18.66 -9.28
N LEU A 362 -6.97 -19.68 -8.45
CA LEU A 362 -6.02 -20.74 -8.80
C LEU A 362 -6.40 -21.50 -10.08
N GLY A 363 -7.69 -21.71 -10.34
CA GLY A 363 -8.17 -22.44 -11.51
C GLY A 363 -8.29 -21.59 -12.78
N ASP A 364 -7.92 -20.31 -12.72
CA ASP A 364 -7.93 -19.45 -13.89
C ASP A 364 -6.74 -19.74 -14.80
N GLY A 365 -6.95 -19.48 -16.09
CA GLY A 365 -5.85 -19.37 -17.03
C GLY A 365 -5.35 -17.93 -17.11
N GLY A 366 -4.58 -17.62 -18.14
CA GLY A 366 -4.13 -16.27 -18.38
C GLY A 366 -3.03 -16.21 -19.42
N PHE A 367 -2.29 -15.11 -19.39
CA PHE A 367 -1.31 -14.77 -20.40
C PHE A 367 0.01 -14.44 -19.75
N LEU A 368 1.08 -14.86 -20.38
CA LEU A 368 2.40 -14.37 -20.08
C LEU A 368 3.26 -14.35 -21.34
N GLU A 369 4.32 -13.55 -21.29
CA GLU A 369 5.39 -13.55 -22.27
C GLU A 369 6.75 -13.53 -21.59
N PHE A 370 7.74 -14.15 -22.22
CA PHE A 370 9.13 -14.06 -21.77
C PHE A 370 10.09 -14.01 -22.96
N ILE A 371 11.29 -13.51 -22.71
CA ILE A 371 12.38 -13.48 -23.69
C ILE A 371 13.26 -14.71 -23.47
N SER A 372 13.33 -15.58 -24.48
CA SER A 372 14.18 -16.78 -24.44
C SER A 372 15.66 -16.39 -24.48
N GLY A 373 16.48 -17.04 -23.65
CA GLY A 373 17.93 -16.81 -23.60
C GLY A 373 18.34 -15.61 -22.73
N ALA A 374 17.43 -15.07 -21.91
CA ALA A 374 17.72 -13.98 -20.97
C ALA A 374 18.57 -14.43 -19.77
N GLY A 375 18.69 -15.74 -19.53
CA GLY A 375 19.57 -16.33 -18.50
C GLY A 375 18.89 -16.49 -17.13
N ALA A 376 17.61 -16.16 -17.03
CA ALA A 376 16.73 -16.36 -15.86
C ALA A 376 15.33 -16.84 -16.28
N ASP A 377 15.26 -17.53 -17.42
CA ASP A 377 14.02 -17.85 -18.13
C ASP A 377 13.07 -18.73 -17.28
N LYS A 378 13.61 -19.70 -16.52
CA LYS A 378 12.79 -20.57 -15.65
C LYS A 378 12.19 -19.78 -14.50
N GLN A 379 12.97 -18.91 -13.88
CA GLN A 379 12.49 -18.06 -12.79
C GLN A 379 11.40 -17.11 -13.27
N THR A 380 11.62 -16.49 -14.44
CA THR A 380 10.64 -15.60 -15.08
C THR A 380 9.34 -16.35 -15.34
N LEU A 381 9.39 -17.52 -15.99
CA LEU A 381 8.19 -18.33 -16.25
C LEU A 381 7.46 -18.76 -14.97
N ILE A 382 8.20 -19.13 -13.92
CA ILE A 382 7.62 -19.49 -12.63
C ILE A 382 6.89 -18.27 -12.03
N HIS A 383 7.54 -17.11 -12.04
CA HIS A 383 7.02 -15.85 -11.52
C HIS A 383 5.73 -15.45 -12.25
N GLU A 384 5.78 -15.37 -13.58
CA GLU A 384 4.64 -14.91 -14.39
C GLU A 384 3.44 -15.85 -14.33
N LEU A 385 3.68 -17.17 -14.20
CA LEU A 385 2.59 -18.12 -13.91
C LEU A 385 1.97 -17.86 -12.54
N GLY A 386 2.74 -17.42 -11.55
CA GLY A 386 2.23 -17.03 -10.24
C GLY A 386 1.24 -15.87 -10.30
N HIS A 387 1.46 -14.89 -11.18
CA HIS A 387 0.48 -13.82 -11.43
C HIS A 387 -0.84 -14.36 -11.98
N ASN A 388 -0.81 -15.31 -12.91
CA ASN A 388 -2.03 -15.97 -13.39
C ASN A 388 -2.79 -16.69 -12.26
N PHE A 389 -2.09 -17.15 -11.22
CA PHE A 389 -2.70 -17.70 -10.00
C PHE A 389 -3.08 -16.64 -8.97
N SER A 390 -3.15 -15.37 -9.35
CA SER A 390 -3.50 -14.22 -8.51
C SER A 390 -2.43 -13.79 -7.51
N LEU A 391 -1.18 -14.25 -7.59
CA LEU A 391 -0.14 -13.74 -6.67
C LEU A 391 0.35 -12.37 -7.10
N GLY A 392 0.66 -11.52 -6.12
CA GLY A 392 1.47 -10.31 -6.32
C GLY A 392 2.95 -10.59 -6.09
N HIS A 393 3.79 -9.56 -6.24
CA HIS A 393 5.23 -9.65 -6.00
C HIS A 393 5.59 -9.97 -4.55
N SER A 394 6.79 -10.52 -4.36
CA SER A 394 7.41 -10.71 -3.05
C SER A 394 8.53 -9.68 -2.82
N ASN A 395 8.32 -8.87 -1.79
CA ASN A 395 9.06 -7.65 -1.51
C ASN A 395 9.88 -7.81 -0.21
N VAL A 396 10.74 -6.84 0.08
CA VAL A 396 11.40 -6.74 1.39
C VAL A 396 11.13 -5.39 2.01
N ASP A 397 10.66 -5.39 3.26
CA ASP A 397 10.60 -4.19 4.09
C ASP A 397 12.02 -3.89 4.62
N PHE A 398 12.67 -2.91 4.02
CA PHE A 398 13.96 -2.41 4.45
C PHE A 398 13.81 -1.51 5.68
N CYS A 399 14.24 -2.01 6.84
CA CYS A 399 14.11 -1.31 8.12
C CYS A 399 15.50 -0.83 8.58
N PRO A 400 15.89 0.44 8.32
CA PRO A 400 17.27 0.93 8.54
C PRO A 400 17.70 1.05 10.01
N VAL A 401 16.74 1.03 10.94
CA VAL A 401 16.94 1.14 12.39
C VAL A 401 15.97 0.20 13.10
N ALA A 402 16.23 -0.12 14.37
CA ALA A 402 15.25 -0.76 15.27
C ALA A 402 14.10 0.22 15.60
N ALA A 403 13.43 0.72 14.57
CA ALA A 403 12.34 1.67 14.63
C ALA A 403 11.05 0.99 14.10
N PRO A 404 9.87 1.44 14.54
CA PRO A 404 8.60 0.82 14.18
C PRO A 404 8.36 0.77 12.67
N SER A 405 7.60 -0.24 12.23
CA SER A 405 7.29 -0.61 10.82
C SER A 405 6.89 0.56 9.91
N ALA A 406 6.35 1.65 10.46
CA ALA A 406 6.03 2.89 9.75
C ALA A 406 7.25 3.61 9.12
N SER A 407 8.48 3.18 9.43
CA SER A 407 9.74 3.73 8.91
C SER A 407 10.47 2.81 7.92
N CYS A 408 9.94 1.62 7.65
CA CYS A 408 10.56 0.70 6.69
C CYS A 408 10.20 1.12 5.26
N THR A 409 11.18 1.09 4.36
CA THR A 409 10.97 1.28 2.92
C THR A 409 10.72 -0.07 2.29
N GLU A 410 9.59 -0.25 1.61
CA GLU A 410 9.35 -1.48 0.84
C GLU A 410 10.18 -1.45 -0.45
N HIS A 411 10.96 -2.51 -0.68
CA HIS A 411 11.64 -2.76 -1.95
C HIS A 411 10.92 -3.89 -2.69
N GLU A 412 10.24 -3.50 -3.76
CA GLU A 412 9.55 -4.42 -4.66
C GLU A 412 10.53 -5.46 -5.24
N TYR A 413 10.10 -6.71 -5.37
CA TYR A 413 10.87 -7.87 -5.85
C TYR A 413 12.08 -8.29 -5.01
N ALA A 414 12.43 -7.55 -3.96
CA ALA A 414 13.65 -7.80 -3.22
C ALA A 414 13.62 -9.12 -2.41
N ASP A 415 12.51 -9.86 -2.35
CA ASP A 415 12.50 -11.18 -1.72
C ASP A 415 12.97 -12.29 -2.67
N ILE A 416 14.28 -12.40 -2.85
CA ILE A 416 14.90 -13.37 -3.74
C ILE A 416 15.04 -14.78 -3.13
N TYR A 417 14.42 -15.02 -1.97
CA TYR A 417 14.16 -16.39 -1.52
C TYR A 417 12.94 -16.98 -2.22
N ASP A 418 12.10 -16.10 -2.79
CA ASP A 418 10.77 -16.42 -3.26
C ASP A 418 10.66 -16.50 -4.78
N ALA A 419 9.76 -17.37 -5.24
CA ALA A 419 9.40 -17.49 -6.65
C ALA A 419 8.77 -16.21 -7.24
N MET A 420 8.09 -15.39 -6.42
CA MET A 420 7.53 -14.09 -6.81
C MET A 420 8.48 -12.92 -6.53
N GLY A 421 9.76 -13.20 -6.23
CA GLY A 421 10.83 -12.19 -6.20
C GLY A 421 11.52 -12.05 -7.56
N MET A 422 12.56 -11.22 -7.63
CA MET A 422 13.35 -11.07 -8.85
C MET A 422 14.24 -12.29 -9.14
N GLY A 423 14.39 -12.63 -10.43
CA GLY A 423 15.34 -13.62 -10.90
C GLY A 423 16.76 -13.08 -11.15
N PHE A 424 17.75 -13.97 -11.22
CA PHE A 424 19.15 -13.62 -11.49
C PHE A 424 19.79 -14.52 -12.53
N ALA A 425 20.50 -13.90 -13.47
CA ALA A 425 21.30 -14.63 -14.45
C ALA A 425 22.34 -15.53 -13.76
N GLY A 426 22.37 -16.81 -14.14
CA GLY A 426 23.26 -17.81 -13.52
C GLY A 426 22.73 -18.47 -12.25
N PHE A 427 21.55 -18.04 -11.77
CA PHE A 427 20.82 -18.65 -10.65
C PHE A 427 19.41 -19.08 -11.08
N ASP A 428 19.26 -19.56 -12.32
CA ASP A 428 18.00 -19.93 -12.96
C ASP A 428 17.32 -21.22 -12.41
N GLY A 429 17.58 -21.55 -11.14
CA GLY A 429 16.91 -22.66 -10.45
C GLY A 429 15.59 -22.22 -9.81
N PRO A 430 14.61 -23.13 -9.68
CA PRO A 430 13.33 -22.82 -9.03
C PRO A 430 13.53 -22.50 -7.54
N LEU A 431 13.23 -21.26 -7.17
CA LEU A 431 13.12 -20.81 -5.78
C LEU A 431 11.81 -21.31 -5.19
N ALA A 432 11.77 -21.56 -3.88
CA ALA A 432 10.53 -22.00 -3.25
C ALA A 432 9.54 -20.84 -3.07
N LEU A 433 8.25 -21.14 -3.25
CA LEU A 433 7.17 -20.22 -2.91
C LEU A 433 7.10 -20.01 -1.39
N ASN A 434 6.91 -18.78 -0.97
CA ASN A 434 6.89 -18.38 0.42
C ASN A 434 5.60 -18.82 1.09
N SER A 435 5.66 -18.91 2.41
CA SER A 435 4.56 -19.45 3.21
C SER A 435 3.30 -18.61 3.11
N ARG A 436 3.41 -17.28 2.98
CA ARG A 436 2.25 -16.39 2.79
C ARG A 436 1.54 -16.69 1.47
N ALA A 437 2.28 -16.87 0.37
CA ALA A 437 1.74 -17.18 -0.94
C ALA A 437 1.17 -18.61 -1.00
N GLN A 438 1.87 -19.60 -0.45
CA GLN A 438 1.36 -20.97 -0.31
C GLN A 438 0.09 -21.02 0.54
N VAL A 439 0.04 -20.24 1.62
CA VAL A 439 -1.19 -20.03 2.37
C VAL A 439 -2.20 -19.43 1.39
N ALA A 440 -2.02 -18.22 0.86
CA ALA A 440 -3.00 -17.53 0.01
C ALA A 440 -3.67 -18.41 -1.08
N LEU A 441 -2.89 -19.26 -1.77
CA LEU A 441 -3.39 -20.17 -2.81
C LEU A 441 -4.12 -21.42 -2.30
N GLY A 442 -4.09 -21.67 -0.98
CA GLY A 442 -4.67 -22.83 -0.34
C GLY A 442 -3.79 -24.09 -0.40
N PHE A 443 -2.54 -23.98 -0.87
CA PHE A 443 -1.60 -25.11 -0.94
C PHE A 443 -1.30 -25.67 0.45
N ILE A 444 -1.27 -24.79 1.45
CA ILE A 444 -1.15 -25.15 2.84
C ILE A 444 -2.23 -24.48 3.69
N THR A 445 -2.61 -25.17 4.76
CA THR A 445 -3.45 -24.62 5.82
C THR A 445 -2.63 -24.51 7.09
N VAL A 446 -2.83 -23.43 7.84
CA VAL A 446 -2.19 -23.26 9.15
C VAL A 446 -3.18 -23.75 10.21
N PRO A 447 -2.90 -24.87 10.91
CA PRO A 447 -3.76 -25.34 11.98
C PRO A 447 -3.91 -24.27 13.05
N VAL A 448 -5.09 -24.20 13.69
CA VAL A 448 -5.38 -23.21 14.75
C VAL A 448 -4.33 -23.22 15.86
N ALA A 449 -3.79 -24.39 16.23
CA ALA A 449 -2.74 -24.53 17.23
C ALA A 449 -1.41 -23.81 16.88
N ARG A 450 -1.25 -23.36 15.63
CA ARG A 450 -0.08 -22.65 15.10
C ARG A 450 -0.43 -21.22 14.66
N ARG A 451 -1.61 -20.73 15.07
CA ARG A 451 -2.03 -19.34 15.00
C ARG A 451 -1.84 -18.72 16.37
N PHE A 452 -0.87 -17.82 16.48
CA PHE A 452 -0.52 -17.16 17.73
C PHE A 452 -1.19 -15.79 17.79
N ALA A 453 -1.93 -15.57 18.86
CA ALA A 453 -2.59 -14.31 19.14
C ALA A 453 -2.44 -13.98 20.63
N LEU A 454 -2.26 -12.71 20.94
CA LEU A 454 -2.18 -12.21 22.29
C LEU A 454 -3.60 -11.97 22.82
N ALA A 455 -3.95 -12.52 23.98
CA ALA A 455 -5.27 -12.27 24.56
C ALA A 455 -5.45 -10.77 24.88
N SER A 456 -6.68 -10.29 24.91
CA SER A 456 -6.96 -8.85 25.15
C SER A 456 -6.44 -8.38 26.51
N ASN A 457 -6.36 -9.27 27.51
CA ASN A 457 -5.88 -9.02 28.87
C ASN A 457 -4.38 -9.31 29.08
N GLU A 458 -3.65 -9.75 28.06
CA GLU A 458 -2.21 -10.02 28.13
C GLU A 458 -1.42 -8.85 27.54
N SER A 459 -0.33 -8.44 28.20
CA SER A 459 0.62 -7.46 27.65
C SER A 459 1.71 -8.12 26.81
N GLN A 460 2.03 -9.39 27.11
CA GLN A 460 3.03 -10.18 26.40
C GLN A 460 2.78 -11.68 26.58
N ARG A 461 3.11 -12.47 25.56
CA ARG A 461 3.10 -13.94 25.63
C ARG A 461 4.07 -14.55 24.62
N SER A 462 4.69 -15.67 25.00
CA SER A 462 5.56 -16.46 24.11
C SER A 462 4.96 -17.81 23.76
N PHE A 463 5.22 -18.26 22.53
CA PHE A 463 4.77 -19.50 21.92
C PHE A 463 5.96 -20.22 21.29
N SER A 464 5.87 -21.54 21.13
CA SER A 464 6.93 -22.36 20.53
C SER A 464 6.38 -23.15 19.35
N VAL A 465 7.13 -23.20 18.26
CA VAL A 465 6.84 -24.06 17.10
C VAL A 465 8.12 -24.61 16.49
N THR A 466 8.12 -25.90 16.17
CA THR A 466 9.18 -26.50 15.35
C THR A 466 8.78 -26.40 13.89
N LEU A 467 9.57 -25.71 13.07
CA LEU A 467 9.36 -25.57 11.62
C LEU A 467 10.29 -26.50 10.85
N ASN A 468 9.76 -27.14 9.81
CA ASN A 468 10.56 -27.73 8.74
C ASN A 468 10.89 -26.65 7.70
N THR A 469 11.96 -26.86 6.92
CA THR A 469 12.24 -26.01 5.75
C THR A 469 11.05 -25.97 4.78
N VAL A 470 10.85 -24.83 4.11
CA VAL A 470 9.70 -24.59 3.22
C VAL A 470 9.57 -25.62 2.07
N LYS A 471 10.69 -26.24 1.67
CA LYS A 471 10.74 -27.31 0.64
C LYS A 471 10.62 -28.74 1.18
N SER A 472 10.49 -28.94 2.49
CA SER A 472 10.62 -30.27 3.12
C SER A 472 9.52 -31.27 2.74
N GLY A 473 8.38 -30.79 2.24
CA GLY A 473 7.18 -31.62 2.05
C GLY A 473 6.51 -32.07 3.36
N ALA A 474 7.05 -31.68 4.53
CA ALA A 474 6.54 -32.06 5.84
C ALA A 474 6.08 -30.83 6.63
N ASP A 475 4.91 -30.93 7.28
CA ASP A 475 4.35 -29.83 8.06
C ASP A 475 4.79 -29.88 9.55
N PRO A 476 4.84 -28.72 10.23
CA PRO A 476 4.61 -27.38 9.69
C PRO A 476 5.82 -26.83 8.96
N ILE A 477 5.57 -26.12 7.87
CA ILE A 477 6.55 -25.21 7.24
C ILE A 477 6.32 -23.75 7.65
N THR A 478 5.20 -23.45 8.33
CA THR A 478 4.83 -22.09 8.71
C THR A 478 4.00 -22.01 10.01
N PHE A 479 3.95 -20.81 10.59
CA PHE A 479 3.02 -20.38 11.63
C PHE A 479 2.43 -19.01 11.26
N GLU A 480 1.29 -18.65 11.86
CA GLU A 480 0.70 -17.31 11.77
C GLU A 480 0.81 -16.62 13.13
N ALA A 481 1.25 -15.36 13.14
CA ALA A 481 1.29 -14.50 14.31
C ALA A 481 0.44 -13.25 14.05
N ILE A 482 -0.59 -13.03 14.85
CA ILE A 482 -1.43 -11.83 14.77
C ILE A 482 -0.72 -10.72 15.54
N ASP A 483 -0.28 -9.69 14.81
CA ASP A 483 0.33 -8.50 15.38
C ASP A 483 -0.67 -7.82 16.33
N PRO A 484 -0.36 -7.72 17.64
CA PRO A 484 -1.28 -7.18 18.63
C PRO A 484 -1.50 -5.66 18.52
N GLU A 485 -0.70 -4.96 17.71
CA GLU A 485 -0.84 -3.51 17.47
C GLU A 485 -1.67 -3.20 16.24
N THR A 486 -1.44 -3.94 15.15
CA THR A 486 -2.06 -3.65 13.83
C THR A 486 -3.18 -4.62 13.47
N GLY A 487 -3.24 -5.79 14.11
CA GLY A 487 -4.11 -6.90 13.72
C GLY A 487 -3.64 -7.63 12.45
N ALA A 488 -2.51 -7.23 11.86
CA ALA A 488 -1.97 -7.87 10.67
C ALA A 488 -1.52 -9.31 10.98
N VAL A 489 -1.74 -10.22 10.03
CA VAL A 489 -1.26 -11.60 10.13
C VAL A 489 0.14 -11.67 9.53
N LEU A 490 1.10 -12.11 10.34
CA LEU A 490 2.48 -12.34 9.95
C LEU A 490 2.75 -13.83 9.82
N TYR A 491 3.55 -14.21 8.84
CA TYR A 491 3.89 -15.58 8.48
C TYR A 491 5.36 -15.83 8.79
N GLY A 492 5.64 -16.83 9.61
CA GLY A 492 7.01 -17.28 9.83
C GLY A 492 7.37 -18.46 8.95
N GLU A 493 8.59 -18.50 8.43
CA GLU A 493 9.09 -19.62 7.62
C GLU A 493 10.58 -19.87 7.84
N TYR A 494 11.04 -21.10 7.56
CA TYR A 494 12.45 -21.46 7.60
C TYR A 494 13.01 -21.74 6.20
N ARG A 495 14.12 -21.06 5.87
CA ARG A 495 14.91 -21.26 4.65
C ARG A 495 16.24 -21.90 5.03
N ALA A 496 16.34 -23.21 4.83
CA ALA A 496 17.58 -23.97 5.10
C ALA A 496 18.65 -23.71 4.02
N GLU A 497 19.88 -24.18 4.24
CA GLU A 497 20.91 -24.14 3.19
C GLU A 497 20.51 -25.01 2.00
N GLU A 498 20.64 -24.46 0.80
CA GLU A 498 20.29 -25.14 -0.45
C GLU A 498 21.42 -25.04 -1.48
N PRO A 499 21.80 -26.16 -2.13
CA PRO A 499 22.76 -26.15 -3.23
C PRO A 499 22.30 -25.21 -4.35
N ASN A 500 23.18 -24.31 -4.78
CA ASN A 500 22.94 -23.33 -5.84
C ASN A 500 21.86 -22.26 -5.56
N ALA A 501 21.26 -22.22 -4.36
CA ALA A 501 20.40 -21.11 -3.99
C ALA A 501 21.25 -19.85 -3.71
N PHE A 502 20.76 -18.71 -4.18
CA PHE A 502 21.45 -17.43 -4.06
C PHE A 502 21.78 -17.08 -2.59
N TYR A 503 20.82 -17.27 -1.70
CA TYR A 503 20.97 -16.98 -0.27
C TYR A 503 21.90 -17.94 0.47
N SER A 504 22.17 -19.15 -0.04
CA SER A 504 23.15 -20.07 0.57
C SER A 504 24.59 -19.61 0.36
N ARG A 505 24.83 -18.67 -0.56
CA ARG A 505 26.16 -18.12 -0.85
C ARG A 505 26.44 -16.80 -0.15
N GLY A 506 25.48 -16.28 0.63
CA GLY A 506 25.69 -15.07 1.43
C GLY A 506 25.79 -13.77 0.64
N TYR A 507 25.21 -13.73 -0.57
CA TYR A 507 25.33 -12.61 -1.49
C TYR A 507 24.64 -11.33 -1.01
N PHE A 508 25.16 -10.21 -1.51
CA PHE A 508 24.63 -8.87 -1.30
C PHE A 508 23.87 -8.39 -2.53
N VAL A 509 22.74 -7.72 -2.29
CA VAL A 509 22.00 -6.97 -3.31
C VAL A 509 21.86 -5.52 -2.84
N ASN A 510 22.22 -4.58 -3.72
CA ASN A 510 22.17 -3.15 -3.42
C ASN A 510 20.99 -2.49 -4.14
N PHE A 511 20.12 -1.84 -3.38
CA PHE A 511 19.03 -1.00 -3.87
C PHE A 511 19.38 0.47 -3.65
N GLY A 512 20.26 1.02 -4.50
CA GLY A 512 20.90 2.32 -4.24
C GLY A 512 21.84 2.25 -3.03
N THR A 513 21.54 3.00 -1.97
CA THR A 513 22.32 2.98 -0.72
C THR A 513 21.96 1.83 0.20
N ASP A 514 20.80 1.20 -0.01
CA ASP A 514 20.27 0.18 0.86
C ASP A 514 20.89 -1.18 0.48
N ARG A 515 21.55 -1.84 1.45
CA ARG A 515 22.29 -3.08 1.21
C ARG A 515 21.66 -4.24 1.95
N LEU A 516 21.13 -5.20 1.19
CA LEU A 516 20.55 -6.44 1.70
C LEU A 516 21.53 -7.60 1.57
N ARG A 517 21.65 -8.41 2.62
CA ARG A 517 22.41 -9.67 2.59
C ARG A 517 21.47 -10.83 2.87
N TYR A 518 21.60 -11.85 2.03
CA TYR A 518 20.73 -13.03 2.04
C TYR A 518 21.49 -14.21 2.60
N LEU A 519 20.91 -14.84 3.63
CA LEU A 519 21.49 -15.98 4.36
C LEU A 519 20.38 -16.99 4.70
N PRO A 520 20.73 -18.28 4.93
CA PRO A 520 19.80 -19.25 5.51
C PRO A 520 19.30 -18.80 6.89
N GLY A 521 18.05 -19.12 7.22
CA GLY A 521 17.46 -18.74 8.51
C GLY A 521 15.93 -18.64 8.50
N VAL A 522 15.39 -18.18 9.62
CA VAL A 522 13.96 -17.91 9.81
C VAL A 522 13.63 -16.50 9.37
N ARG A 523 12.50 -16.35 8.69
CA ARG A 523 12.01 -15.09 8.13
C ARG A 523 10.59 -14.83 8.62
N LEU A 524 10.22 -13.57 8.71
CA LEU A 524 8.87 -13.12 9.02
C LEU A 524 8.35 -12.30 7.83
N LEU A 525 7.16 -12.64 7.34
CA LEU A 525 6.54 -12.03 6.18
C LEU A 525 5.17 -11.47 6.54
N ARG A 526 4.78 -10.36 5.91
CA ARG A 526 3.40 -9.86 5.89
C ARG A 526 2.80 -9.99 4.50
N GLY A 527 1.48 -9.90 4.42
CA GLY A 527 0.81 -9.62 3.15
C GLY A 527 1.01 -8.17 2.72
N THR A 528 1.04 -7.94 1.41
CA THR A 528 0.93 -6.61 0.77
C THR A 528 -0.40 -6.52 0.01
N GLY A 529 -0.69 -5.36 -0.58
CA GLY A 529 -1.78 -5.25 -1.54
C GLY A 529 -1.55 -6.13 -2.77
N GLY A 530 -2.59 -6.33 -3.58
CA GLY A 530 -2.50 -7.17 -4.79
C GLY A 530 -2.15 -8.64 -4.54
N ASN A 531 -2.45 -9.15 -3.33
CA ASN A 531 -2.14 -10.52 -2.94
C ASN A 531 -0.64 -10.86 -2.99
N GLY A 532 0.25 -9.89 -2.74
CA GLY A 532 1.70 -10.10 -2.61
C GLY A 532 2.17 -10.33 -1.17
N SER A 533 3.49 -10.37 -1.00
CA SER A 533 4.17 -10.50 0.31
C SER A 533 5.27 -9.45 0.48
N SER A 534 5.59 -9.12 1.72
CA SER A 534 6.84 -8.44 2.06
C SER A 534 7.50 -9.09 3.27
N ALA A 535 8.79 -9.40 3.16
CA ALA A 535 9.57 -9.94 4.27
C ALA A 535 10.27 -8.84 5.04
N PHE A 536 10.26 -8.93 6.38
CA PHE A 536 10.96 -7.96 7.21
C PHE A 536 12.47 -8.19 7.17
N SER A 537 13.20 -7.14 6.83
CA SER A 537 14.64 -7.10 7.05
C SER A 537 14.98 -6.60 8.46
N ARG A 538 16.21 -6.82 8.88
CA ARG A 538 16.74 -6.35 10.17
C ARG A 538 18.18 -5.87 10.04
N PRO A 539 18.66 -4.94 10.88
CA PRO A 539 20.07 -4.58 10.93
C PRO A 539 20.97 -5.81 11.17
N GLY A 540 21.99 -5.97 10.34
CA GLY A 540 23.08 -6.93 10.48
C GLY A 540 24.19 -6.41 11.41
N ALA A 541 25.21 -7.25 11.63
CA ALA A 541 26.39 -6.84 12.40
C ALA A 541 27.25 -5.80 11.64
N ASP A 542 27.24 -5.87 10.30
CA ASP A 542 27.94 -4.94 9.43
C ASP A 542 27.13 -3.65 9.29
N ALA A 543 27.76 -2.51 9.57
CA ALA A 543 27.11 -1.21 9.46
C ALA A 543 26.53 -0.98 8.05
N GLY A 544 25.27 -0.58 7.99
CA GLY A 544 24.54 -0.31 6.74
C GLY A 544 24.10 -1.57 5.97
N VAL A 545 24.19 -2.76 6.56
CA VAL A 545 23.69 -4.01 5.97
C VAL A 545 22.48 -4.49 6.73
N ASN A 546 21.42 -4.80 6.00
CA ASN A 546 20.27 -5.50 6.54
C ASN A 546 20.25 -6.97 6.12
N LEU A 547 19.82 -7.82 7.04
CA LEU A 547 19.63 -9.26 6.86
C LEU A 547 18.14 -9.54 6.67
N VAL A 548 17.81 -10.42 5.73
CA VAL A 548 16.41 -10.78 5.41
C VAL A 548 15.97 -12.08 6.12
N ALA A 549 16.89 -12.72 6.85
CA ALA A 549 16.64 -13.90 7.67
C ALA A 549 17.42 -13.85 9.00
N ALA A 550 16.93 -14.55 10.01
CA ALA A 550 17.58 -14.77 11.30
C ALA A 550 18.14 -16.19 11.39
N ALA A 551 19.46 -16.32 11.59
CA ALA A 551 20.09 -17.60 11.84
C ALA A 551 19.78 -18.12 13.26
N VAL A 552 20.18 -19.35 13.56
CA VAL A 552 20.11 -19.90 14.92
C VAL A 552 20.82 -18.98 15.91
N GLY A 553 20.17 -18.72 17.05
CA GLY A 553 20.63 -17.78 18.08
C GLY A 553 20.31 -16.31 17.79
N GLN A 554 19.69 -16.00 16.65
CA GLN A 554 19.31 -14.64 16.28
C GLN A 554 17.80 -14.42 16.37
N THR A 555 17.42 -13.15 16.29
CA THR A 555 16.03 -12.70 16.34
C THR A 555 15.58 -12.16 14.99
N ALA A 556 14.36 -12.50 14.57
CA ALA A 556 13.61 -11.81 13.52
C ALA A 556 12.39 -11.13 14.14
N GLY A 557 11.88 -10.06 13.52
CA GLY A 557 10.71 -9.34 14.03
C GLY A 557 10.19 -8.34 13.01
N ASN A 558 9.06 -7.71 13.32
CA ASN A 558 8.38 -6.74 12.44
C ASN A 558 8.88 -5.28 12.60
N GLY A 559 10.03 -5.07 13.26
CA GLY A 559 10.60 -3.74 13.51
C GLY A 559 9.98 -2.96 14.67
N THR A 560 8.68 -3.13 14.96
CA THR A 560 8.03 -2.49 16.13
C THR A 560 8.32 -3.20 17.45
N GLY A 561 8.67 -4.49 17.39
CA GLY A 561 8.83 -5.34 18.56
C GLY A 561 7.52 -5.97 19.04
N SER A 562 6.39 -5.68 18.38
CA SER A 562 5.10 -6.30 18.71
C SER A 562 5.04 -7.77 18.32
N VAL A 563 5.83 -8.17 17.32
CA VAL A 563 6.11 -9.57 16.97
C VAL A 563 7.61 -9.77 16.85
N SER A 564 8.15 -10.68 17.66
CA SER A 564 9.57 -11.03 17.68
C SER A 564 9.74 -12.54 17.79
N THR A 565 10.76 -13.09 17.15
CA THR A 565 11.03 -14.53 17.11
C THR A 565 12.47 -14.82 17.48
N VAL A 566 12.73 -15.76 18.39
CA VAL A 566 14.07 -16.28 18.68
C VAL A 566 14.22 -17.66 18.04
N VAL A 567 15.29 -17.84 17.27
CA VAL A 567 15.54 -19.09 16.52
C VAL A 567 16.50 -19.99 17.28
N SER A 568 16.14 -21.25 17.45
CA SER A 568 16.98 -22.31 18.02
C SER A 568 17.13 -23.46 17.03
N ALA A 569 18.23 -24.20 17.14
CA ALA A 569 18.45 -25.38 16.31
C ALA A 569 17.36 -26.42 16.54
N GLY A 570 16.90 -27.07 15.46
CA GLY A 570 16.03 -28.23 15.53
C GLY A 570 16.82 -29.51 15.78
N SER A 571 16.12 -30.65 15.71
CA SER A 571 16.74 -31.97 15.82
C SER A 571 17.53 -32.39 14.57
N THR A 572 17.35 -31.67 13.46
CA THR A 572 17.99 -31.91 12.15
C THR A 572 18.32 -30.56 11.49
N ASP A 573 19.21 -30.56 10.50
CA ASP A 573 19.53 -29.35 9.72
C ASP A 573 18.34 -28.84 8.87
N SER A 574 17.31 -29.67 8.70
CA SER A 574 16.06 -29.32 8.01
C SER A 574 14.99 -28.74 8.93
N THR A 575 15.26 -28.62 10.24
CA THR A 575 14.31 -28.15 11.24
C THR A 575 14.88 -27.08 12.16
N VAL A 576 14.02 -26.17 12.63
CA VAL A 576 14.34 -25.15 13.64
C VAL A 576 13.21 -25.05 14.65
N ILE A 577 13.53 -24.65 15.88
CA ILE A 577 12.55 -24.29 16.89
C ILE A 577 12.47 -22.77 16.95
N VAL A 578 11.27 -22.22 16.80
CA VAL A 578 11.01 -20.78 16.82
C VAL A 578 10.18 -20.43 18.04
N GLN A 579 10.75 -19.60 18.92
CA GLN A 579 10.01 -18.96 20.01
C GLN A 579 9.42 -17.66 19.50
N VAL A 580 8.10 -17.58 19.35
CA VAL A 580 7.38 -16.38 18.90
C VAL A 580 6.87 -15.63 20.12
N THR A 581 7.27 -14.38 20.30
CA THR A 581 6.81 -13.50 21.36
C THR A 581 5.95 -12.40 20.78
N LEU A 582 4.71 -12.30 21.27
CA LEU A 582 3.79 -11.22 20.96
C LEU A 582 3.80 -10.25 22.13
N THR A 583 3.99 -8.97 21.83
CA THR A 583 4.01 -7.89 22.83
C THR A 583 3.07 -6.80 22.37
N ARG A 584 2.08 -6.45 23.19
CA ARG A 584 1.35 -5.21 22.96
C ARG A 584 2.15 -4.10 23.60
N ALA A 585 2.53 -3.06 22.86
CA ALA A 585 3.03 -1.85 23.51
C ALA A 585 2.04 -1.46 24.60
N SER A 586 2.52 -1.37 25.84
CA SER A 586 1.73 -0.74 26.87
C SER A 586 1.43 0.67 26.35
N VAL A 587 0.15 0.99 26.11
CA VAL A 587 -0.26 2.39 26.15
C VAL A 587 0.12 2.81 27.56
N GLN A 588 1.28 3.45 27.74
CA GLN A 588 1.50 4.16 28.98
C GLN A 588 0.29 5.08 29.08
N PRO A 589 -0.50 5.02 30.17
CA PRO A 589 -1.54 6.01 30.37
C PRO A 589 -0.83 7.35 30.23
N VAL A 590 -1.19 8.15 29.23
CA VAL A 590 -0.74 9.54 29.20
C VAL A 590 -1.27 10.10 30.50
N ALA A 591 -0.38 10.36 31.45
CA ALA A 591 -0.79 10.79 32.77
C ALA A 591 -1.59 12.08 32.59
N ALA A 592 -2.82 12.09 33.11
CA ALA A 592 -3.65 13.27 33.01
C ALA A 592 -2.93 14.43 33.72
N SER A 593 -2.73 15.53 33.00
CA SER A 593 -2.07 16.74 33.48
C SER A 593 -3.09 17.77 33.93
N ASP A 594 -2.71 18.64 34.86
CA ASP A 594 -3.59 19.68 35.36
C ASP A 594 -4.00 20.68 34.27
N VAL A 595 -5.25 21.12 34.34
CA VAL A 595 -5.81 22.26 33.60
C VAL A 595 -5.89 23.44 34.55
N TYR A 596 -5.15 24.47 34.19
CA TYR A 596 -4.96 25.72 34.92
C TYR A 596 -6.04 26.73 34.53
N ARG A 597 -6.65 27.40 35.51
CA ARG A 597 -7.63 28.47 35.29
C ARG A 597 -7.05 29.84 35.67
N PHE A 598 -7.41 30.85 34.89
CA PHE A 598 -7.10 32.25 35.15
C PHE A 598 -8.35 33.09 35.08
N TRP A 599 -8.43 34.12 35.91
CA TRP A 599 -9.47 35.15 35.89
C TRP A 599 -8.90 36.49 35.43
N SER A 600 -9.59 37.18 34.52
CA SER A 600 -9.28 38.57 34.17
C SER A 600 -10.41 39.48 34.62
N SER A 601 -10.15 40.39 35.56
CA SER A 601 -11.09 41.47 35.91
C SER A 601 -11.25 42.48 34.77
N ALA A 602 -10.20 42.67 33.95
CA ALA A 602 -10.22 43.55 32.80
C ALA A 602 -11.15 43.04 31.68
N PHE A 603 -11.23 41.72 31.48
CA PHE A 603 -12.09 41.11 30.46
C PHE A 603 -13.36 40.48 31.02
N SER A 604 -13.48 40.36 32.34
CA SER A 604 -14.54 39.59 33.01
C SER A 604 -14.66 38.15 32.46
N ALA A 605 -13.52 37.54 32.15
CA ALA A 605 -13.43 36.26 31.45
C ALA A 605 -12.46 35.29 32.12
N HIS A 606 -12.71 34.00 31.94
CA HIS A 606 -11.80 32.93 32.34
C HIS A 606 -10.96 32.43 31.16
N PHE A 607 -9.75 31.97 31.46
CA PHE A 607 -8.87 31.28 30.52
C PHE A 607 -8.42 29.94 31.10
N TYR A 608 -8.39 28.90 30.26
CA TYR A 608 -8.05 27.53 30.64
C TYR A 608 -6.94 26.97 29.75
N THR A 609 -5.93 26.34 30.35
CA THR A 609 -4.85 25.68 29.62
C THR A 609 -4.33 24.44 30.36
N ASN A 610 -3.99 23.37 29.63
CA ASN A 610 -3.24 22.24 30.19
C ASN A 610 -1.72 22.36 29.94
N SER A 611 -1.27 23.43 29.28
CA SER A 611 0.14 23.66 28.98
C SER A 611 0.81 24.41 30.13
N ILE A 612 1.80 23.77 30.75
CA ILE A 612 2.64 24.39 31.78
C ILE A 612 3.37 25.62 31.22
N ALA A 613 3.88 25.54 29.99
CA ALA A 613 4.55 26.66 29.34
C ALA A 613 3.61 27.85 29.06
N GLU A 614 2.36 27.58 28.63
CA GLU A 614 1.36 28.65 28.42
C GLU A 614 0.94 29.27 29.76
N ARG A 615 0.77 28.46 30.81
CA ARG A 615 0.51 28.94 32.18
C ARG A 615 1.62 29.88 32.65
N ASP A 616 2.87 29.43 32.58
CA ASP A 616 4.02 30.18 33.09
C ASP A 616 4.22 31.48 32.29
N ALA A 617 4.04 31.43 30.96
CA ALA A 617 4.10 32.62 30.12
C ALA A 617 2.99 33.64 30.44
N VAL A 618 1.77 33.20 30.77
CA VAL A 618 0.68 34.10 31.16
C VAL A 618 0.95 34.76 32.51
N ILE A 619 1.45 33.98 33.49
CA ILE A 619 1.84 34.49 34.81
C ILE A 619 2.95 35.53 34.69
N GLU A 620 3.98 35.24 33.88
CA GLU A 620 5.14 36.12 33.73
C GLU A 620 4.82 37.39 32.94
N ARG A 621 4.12 37.26 31.80
CA ARG A 621 3.95 38.37 30.84
C ARG A 621 2.73 39.22 31.11
N PHE A 622 1.69 38.68 31.76
CA PHE A 622 0.43 39.37 31.97
C PHE A 622 -0.10 39.35 33.43
N PRO A 623 0.75 39.56 34.46
CA PRO A 623 0.38 39.39 35.86
C PRO A 623 -0.69 40.37 36.35
N THR A 624 -0.83 41.54 35.71
CA THR A 624 -1.83 42.56 36.05
C THR A 624 -3.17 42.35 35.33
N VAL A 625 -3.21 41.49 34.32
CA VAL A 625 -4.40 41.24 33.47
C VAL A 625 -5.04 39.90 33.79
N TRP A 626 -4.23 38.87 34.09
CA TRP A 626 -4.69 37.51 34.36
C TRP A 626 -4.22 37.05 35.74
N ALA A 627 -5.17 36.90 36.67
CA ALA A 627 -4.94 36.33 37.97
C ALA A 627 -5.00 34.79 37.89
N TYR A 628 -3.92 34.12 38.28
CA TYR A 628 -3.87 32.66 38.32
C TYR A 628 -4.73 32.11 39.47
N GLU A 629 -5.64 31.18 39.15
CA GLU A 629 -6.58 30.59 40.12
C GLU A 629 -6.24 29.13 40.48
N GLY A 630 -5.13 28.60 39.97
CA GLY A 630 -4.70 27.22 40.23
C GLY A 630 -5.21 26.19 39.22
N ALA A 631 -4.86 24.93 39.47
CA ALA A 631 -5.40 23.76 38.78
C ALA A 631 -6.87 23.53 39.17
N LYS A 632 -7.73 23.22 38.19
CA LYS A 632 -9.17 22.99 38.43
C LYS A 632 -9.63 21.57 38.13
N TYR A 633 -9.02 20.92 37.16
CA TYR A 633 -9.24 19.51 36.82
C TYR A 633 -8.06 18.98 36.02
N LYS A 634 -8.06 17.68 35.69
CA LYS A 634 -7.06 17.06 34.83
C LYS A 634 -7.59 16.85 33.42
N ALA A 635 -6.71 16.80 32.44
CA ALA A 635 -7.03 16.44 31.05
C ALA A 635 -5.80 15.79 30.40
N PHE A 636 -5.94 15.28 29.18
CA PHE A 636 -4.83 14.67 28.46
C PHE A 636 -4.22 15.65 27.46
N GLY A 637 -2.89 15.73 27.43
CA GLY A 637 -2.18 16.57 26.45
C GLY A 637 -2.22 16.03 25.02
N SER A 638 -2.56 14.75 24.87
CA SER A 638 -2.69 14.03 23.59
C SER A 638 -3.86 13.05 23.67
N GLU A 639 -4.25 12.51 22.52
CA GLU A 639 -5.31 11.50 22.43
C GLU A 639 -4.96 10.25 23.25
N VAL A 640 -5.93 9.78 24.04
CA VAL A 640 -5.91 8.48 24.72
C VAL A 640 -7.16 7.68 24.33
N PRO A 641 -7.16 6.33 24.46
CA PRO A 641 -8.33 5.52 24.13
C PRO A 641 -9.61 6.02 24.82
N GLY A 642 -10.65 6.26 24.02
CA GLY A 642 -11.96 6.74 24.49
C GLY A 642 -12.06 8.26 24.76
N SER A 643 -10.97 9.02 24.58
CA SER A 643 -11.00 10.49 24.66
C SER A 643 -11.43 11.13 23.33
N ILE A 644 -11.87 12.38 23.41
CA ILE A 644 -12.25 13.25 22.29
C ILE A 644 -11.56 14.62 22.45
N PRO A 645 -11.31 15.35 21.36
CA PRO A 645 -10.65 16.65 21.44
C PRO A 645 -11.58 17.72 22.04
N LEU A 646 -11.01 18.61 22.87
CA LEU A 646 -11.65 19.86 23.30
C LEU A 646 -11.13 21.02 22.45
N TYR A 647 -12.01 21.64 21.68
CA TYR A 647 -11.70 22.74 20.76
C TYR A 647 -11.69 24.09 21.49
N ARG A 648 -10.69 24.94 21.22
CA ARG A 648 -10.57 26.30 21.78
C ARG A 648 -10.70 27.36 20.70
N PHE A 649 -11.46 28.40 21.03
CA PHE A 649 -11.71 29.55 20.20
C PHE A 649 -11.35 30.84 20.94
N TRP A 650 -10.90 31.85 20.21
CA TRP A 650 -10.72 33.21 20.69
C TRP A 650 -11.71 34.17 20.01
N SER A 651 -12.23 35.13 20.76
CA SER A 651 -12.98 36.26 20.20
C SER A 651 -12.31 37.57 20.59
N ALA A 652 -11.75 38.29 19.61
CA ALA A 652 -11.24 39.64 19.85
C ALA A 652 -12.37 40.62 20.23
N ARG A 653 -13.58 40.40 19.68
CA ARG A 653 -14.77 41.22 19.93
C ARG A 653 -15.31 41.03 21.34
N LEU A 654 -15.36 39.79 21.82
CA LEU A 654 -15.84 39.48 23.18
C LEU A 654 -14.71 39.50 24.21
N ARG A 655 -13.44 39.47 23.79
CA ARG A 655 -12.24 39.43 24.64
C ARG A 655 -12.17 38.20 25.54
N GLY A 656 -12.58 37.04 25.03
CA GLY A 656 -12.55 35.80 25.81
C GLY A 656 -12.50 34.54 24.95
N HIS A 657 -12.32 33.42 25.64
CA HIS A 657 -12.22 32.10 25.04
C HIS A 657 -13.54 31.33 25.13
N PHE A 658 -13.75 30.43 24.17
CA PHE A 658 -14.82 29.47 24.17
C PHE A 658 -14.25 28.06 23.96
N TYR A 659 -14.81 27.09 24.69
CA TYR A 659 -14.37 25.69 24.65
C TYR A 659 -15.56 24.76 24.39
N THR A 660 -15.38 23.80 23.50
CA THR A 660 -16.39 22.76 23.22
C THR A 660 -15.75 21.41 22.89
N ALA A 661 -16.36 20.33 23.37
CA ALA A 661 -16.02 18.96 22.99
C ALA A 661 -16.91 18.43 21.86
N SER A 662 -17.93 19.21 21.45
CA SER A 662 -18.82 18.82 20.36
C SER A 662 -18.23 19.27 19.02
N ALA A 663 -17.88 18.31 18.17
CA ALA A 663 -17.44 18.60 16.81
C ALA A 663 -18.50 19.38 16.02
N ALA A 664 -19.78 19.04 16.20
CA ALA A 664 -20.89 19.76 15.57
C ALA A 664 -21.01 21.21 16.07
N GLU A 665 -20.82 21.48 17.37
CA GLU A 665 -20.83 22.86 17.90
C GLU A 665 -19.61 23.64 17.38
N LYS A 666 -18.44 23.00 17.26
CA LYS A 666 -17.25 23.58 16.63
C LYS A 666 -17.54 23.99 15.17
N ASP A 667 -18.08 23.08 14.36
CA ASP A 667 -18.40 23.36 12.95
C ASP A 667 -19.49 24.43 12.80
N LEU A 668 -20.49 24.43 13.69
CA LEU A 668 -21.51 25.47 13.74
C LEU A 668 -20.92 26.84 14.08
N VAL A 669 -20.01 26.92 15.04
CA VAL A 669 -19.37 28.20 15.44
C VAL A 669 -18.52 28.76 14.31
N VAL A 670 -17.73 27.90 13.65
CA VAL A 670 -16.89 28.28 12.50
C VAL A 670 -17.74 28.78 11.33
N SER A 671 -18.83 28.09 11.01
CA SER A 671 -19.68 28.44 9.87
C SER A 671 -20.58 29.65 10.13
N ARG A 672 -21.18 29.75 11.32
CA ARG A 672 -22.21 30.75 11.62
C ARG A 672 -21.65 32.08 12.13
N TRP A 673 -20.50 32.07 12.80
CA TRP A 673 -19.91 33.27 13.39
C TRP A 673 -18.41 33.45 13.10
N PRO A 674 -17.97 33.34 11.82
CA PRO A 674 -16.55 33.41 11.46
C PRO A 674 -15.88 34.74 11.80
N GLU A 675 -16.64 35.84 11.83
CA GLU A 675 -16.13 37.18 12.19
C GLU A 675 -16.02 37.40 13.71
N THR A 676 -16.68 36.56 14.52
CA THR A 676 -16.70 36.72 15.98
C THR A 676 -15.79 35.74 16.69
N TRP A 677 -15.67 34.51 16.18
CA TRP A 677 -14.89 33.44 16.78
C TRP A 677 -13.83 32.92 15.82
N THR A 678 -12.58 32.94 16.26
CA THR A 678 -11.45 32.32 15.55
C THR A 678 -11.14 30.99 16.22
N TYR A 679 -11.24 29.89 15.47
CA TYR A 679 -10.74 28.60 15.93
C TYR A 679 -9.22 28.67 16.10
N GLU A 680 -8.72 28.33 17.28
CA GLU A 680 -7.27 28.37 17.53
C GLU A 680 -6.64 26.99 17.32
N LYS A 681 -7.13 25.98 18.06
CA LYS A 681 -6.57 24.62 18.08
C LYS A 681 -7.44 23.67 18.90
N VAL A 682 -7.08 22.39 18.89
CA VAL A 682 -7.39 21.48 20.00
C VAL A 682 -6.61 21.96 21.22
N ALA A 683 -7.30 22.28 22.31
CA ALA A 683 -6.66 22.70 23.55
C ALA A 683 -6.05 21.51 24.29
N TYR A 684 -6.86 20.47 24.51
CA TYR A 684 -6.49 19.22 25.17
C TYR A 684 -7.59 18.17 24.94
N TRP A 685 -7.38 16.95 25.40
CA TRP A 685 -8.29 15.82 25.22
C TRP A 685 -9.02 15.47 26.51
N VAL A 686 -10.31 15.16 26.37
CA VAL A 686 -11.28 14.90 27.46
C VAL A 686 -12.11 13.68 27.13
N TYR A 687 -12.90 13.14 28.07
CA TYR A 687 -13.84 12.07 27.76
C TYR A 687 -15.19 12.61 27.29
N PRO A 688 -15.89 11.92 26.38
CA PRO A 688 -17.26 12.27 26.02
C PRO A 688 -18.19 12.11 27.24
N LEU A 689 -19.31 12.83 27.23
CA LEU A 689 -20.22 12.86 28.38
C LEU A 689 -20.82 11.49 28.72
N ASP A 690 -20.99 10.63 27.72
CA ASP A 690 -21.51 9.26 27.78
C ASP A 690 -20.42 8.19 27.91
N THR A 691 -19.19 8.57 28.29
CA THR A 691 -18.08 7.63 28.47
C THR A 691 -18.40 6.52 29.48
N THR A 692 -17.92 5.31 29.20
CA THR A 692 -17.96 4.16 30.12
C THR A 692 -16.73 4.10 31.04
N VAL A 693 -15.78 5.02 30.87
CA VAL A 693 -14.57 5.10 31.70
C VAL A 693 -14.94 5.52 33.13
N THR A 694 -14.58 4.68 34.10
CA THR A 694 -14.80 4.93 35.53
C THR A 694 -13.81 5.96 36.08
N ASN A 695 -14.08 6.51 37.27
CA ASN A 695 -13.26 7.55 37.92
C ASN A 695 -13.11 8.83 37.07
N THR A 696 -14.24 9.37 36.62
CA THR A 696 -14.31 10.65 35.89
C THR A 696 -15.25 11.63 36.57
N ASN A 697 -14.93 12.93 36.49
CA ASN A 697 -15.78 14.03 36.92
C ASN A 697 -16.42 14.72 35.70
N GLU A 698 -17.65 15.20 35.84
CA GLU A 698 -18.31 16.00 34.80
C GLU A 698 -17.81 17.45 34.83
N VAL A 699 -17.54 18.03 33.66
CA VAL A 699 -17.29 19.46 33.53
C VAL A 699 -18.56 20.17 33.09
N SER A 700 -19.07 21.02 33.98
CA SER A 700 -20.24 21.85 33.80
C SER A 700 -19.93 23.15 33.08
N ARG A 701 -20.80 23.56 32.15
CA ARG A 701 -20.72 24.84 31.42
C ARG A 701 -21.83 25.78 31.88
N PHE A 702 -21.48 27.06 32.02
CA PHE A 702 -22.40 28.15 32.33
C PHE A 702 -22.21 29.27 31.33
N TRP A 703 -23.29 29.98 31.01
CA TRP A 703 -23.29 31.19 30.21
C TRP A 703 -23.65 32.42 31.06
N SER A 704 -23.06 33.58 30.78
CA SER A 704 -23.47 34.85 31.37
C SER A 704 -23.83 35.85 30.29
N ASP A 705 -25.10 36.28 30.22
CA ASP A 705 -25.50 37.38 29.34
C ASP A 705 -24.84 38.70 29.71
N ARG A 706 -24.56 38.89 31.01
CA ARG A 706 -23.91 40.09 31.53
C ARG A 706 -22.45 40.19 31.08
N PHE A 707 -21.71 39.09 31.18
CA PHE A 707 -20.28 39.08 30.82
C PHE A 707 -20.02 38.64 29.38
N ARG A 708 -21.00 38.02 28.72
CA ARG A 708 -20.88 37.41 27.38
C ARG A 708 -19.77 36.36 27.30
N HIS A 709 -19.62 35.59 28.37
CA HIS A 709 -18.59 34.56 28.51
C HIS A 709 -19.14 33.27 29.10
N HIS A 710 -18.40 32.19 28.85
CA HIS A 710 -18.64 30.90 29.47
C HIS A 710 -17.76 30.69 30.71
N PHE A 711 -18.30 29.93 31.66
CA PHE A 711 -17.58 29.46 32.83
C PHE A 711 -17.65 27.93 32.90
N TYR A 712 -16.54 27.29 33.23
CA TYR A 712 -16.39 25.85 33.28
C TYR A 712 -15.86 25.38 34.64
N THR A 713 -16.48 24.34 35.20
CA THR A 713 -16.02 23.72 36.45
C THR A 713 -16.34 22.24 36.53
N SER A 714 -15.39 21.46 37.05
CA SER A 714 -15.60 20.06 37.46
C SER A 714 -15.93 19.91 38.94
N ASP A 715 -15.81 20.99 39.71
CA ASP A 715 -16.06 21.00 41.14
C ASP A 715 -17.57 21.10 41.37
N VAL A 716 -18.13 20.05 41.98
CA VAL A 716 -19.56 19.96 42.26
C VAL A 716 -20.01 21.03 43.25
N GLN A 717 -19.20 21.35 44.25
CA GLN A 717 -19.50 22.40 45.22
C GLN A 717 -19.44 23.78 44.55
N GLU A 718 -18.46 24.05 43.69
CA GLU A 718 -18.38 25.31 42.91
C GLU A 718 -19.59 25.44 41.98
N ARG A 719 -19.96 24.36 41.28
CA ARG A 719 -21.15 24.32 40.42
C ARG A 719 -22.42 24.66 41.19
N GLU A 720 -22.69 23.99 42.31
CA GLU A 720 -23.90 24.26 43.11
C GLU A 720 -23.87 25.64 43.77
N ALA A 721 -22.70 26.14 44.16
CA ALA A 721 -22.54 27.51 44.66
C ALA A 721 -22.87 28.55 43.58
N VAL A 722 -22.41 28.36 42.34
CA VAL A 722 -22.73 29.26 41.21
C VAL A 722 -24.23 29.25 40.91
N LYS A 723 -24.84 28.06 40.86
CA LYS A 723 -26.29 27.92 40.63
C LYS A 723 -27.13 28.58 41.72
N SER A 724 -26.71 28.49 42.98
CA SER A 724 -27.51 29.00 44.12
C SER A 724 -27.28 30.48 44.40
N ARG A 725 -26.02 30.95 44.35
CA ARG A 725 -25.64 32.31 44.79
C ARG A 725 -25.55 33.31 43.64
N PHE A 726 -25.37 32.84 42.41
CA PHE A 726 -25.11 33.69 41.25
C PHE A 726 -26.03 33.39 40.06
N SER A 727 -27.23 32.85 40.31
CA SER A 727 -28.23 32.51 39.27
C SER A 727 -28.70 33.68 38.41
N THR A 728 -28.62 34.92 38.92
CA THR A 728 -28.94 36.14 38.16
C THR A 728 -27.82 36.57 37.21
N VAL A 729 -26.64 35.94 37.32
CA VAL A 729 -25.44 36.28 36.54
C VAL A 729 -25.02 35.12 35.63
N TRP A 730 -25.19 33.88 36.09
CA TRP A 730 -24.78 32.66 35.39
C TRP A 730 -25.97 31.72 35.18
N SER A 731 -26.25 31.44 33.91
CA SER A 731 -27.20 30.42 33.47
C SER A 731 -26.49 29.09 33.30
N PHE A 732 -27.00 28.05 33.96
CA PHE A 732 -26.44 26.70 33.88
C PHE A 732 -26.83 26.04 32.56
N GLU A 733 -25.83 25.57 31.80
CA GLU A 733 -26.04 24.95 30.49
C GLU A 733 -25.84 23.42 30.51
N GLY A 734 -25.58 22.82 31.67
CA GLY A 734 -25.36 21.38 31.82
C GLY A 734 -23.89 20.95 31.75
N ALA A 735 -23.66 19.66 31.98
CA ALA A 735 -22.37 19.01 31.74
C ALA A 735 -22.11 18.87 30.23
N ARG A 736 -20.86 19.08 29.80
CA ARG A 736 -20.49 19.06 28.37
C ARG A 736 -19.49 17.97 28.01
N PHE A 737 -18.67 17.55 28.97
CA PHE A 737 -17.67 16.49 28.81
C PHE A 737 -17.26 15.99 30.20
N ARG A 738 -16.46 14.92 30.23
CA ARG A 738 -15.91 14.33 31.45
C ARG A 738 -14.39 14.41 31.47
N VAL A 739 -13.82 14.47 32.67
CA VAL A 739 -12.37 14.59 32.90
C VAL A 739 -11.92 13.56 33.95
N PRO A 740 -10.67 13.08 33.89
CA PRO A 740 -10.13 12.19 34.93
C PRO A 740 -10.17 12.85 36.31
N VAL A 741 -10.40 12.02 37.35
CA VAL A 741 -10.28 12.43 38.77
C VAL A 741 -8.83 12.71 39.14
#